data_AF-A0A434SVF2-F1
#
_entry.id   AF-A0A434SVF2-F1
#
_cell.length_a   1.000
_cell.length_b   1.000
_cell.length_c   1.000
_cell.angle_alpha   90.00
_cell.angle_beta   90.00
_cell.angle_gamma   90.00
#
_symmetry.space_group_name_H-M   'P 1'
#
loop_
_entity.id
_entity.type
_entity.pdbx_description
1 polymer ?
#
loop_
_entity_poly.entity_id
_entity_poly.type
_entity_poly.pdbx_seq_one_letter_code
_entity_poly.pdbx_strand_id
1 'polypeptide(L)'
;MSWLPLSFGAPMVLWGLLALPVIWYLLRLTPPRPRTEVFPPLRILARVLRREETPHQSPWWLTLLRLLMAALVVTALAEPIFNPREKLPAEGSALALVIDNDWASAADWGKRVATAERLIADAGSNGVPVVIAFTAEKPNAEIGPFDASAALDRLRAAKPRPIPTDRPAVYARVAATLERLPGASVAVLADGLAATGDEAAFKTLLERNAARLVWATSDRLSLTGLTGADNQVDGFTLTAIRGPGDPAPAQVTAGAFDDKGRRIADAALTFAPGQATATGTMKVPFELRNDFASIALDGEHQAGAVRVLDESSKRRRVGLLSQAEADQAQPLLSPLYYIRRALQPFADLVEPSSADLADAIPQLLDQKPAMIIMADVGTIPAQVRQRLVDWVNNGGTLVRFAGSRLAAAGNDDDLLPVRLRSGERALGGALSWTTPQPVTEFPKNGPFADLAPPTEVTVSRQVLAEPTPDIVERTWATLADGTPLVDIIKAAGAIPGIKVDVGAKPLAGFPGDTITEGLDGLRERLADYYKLGARFAKWRAVIDIDTAKGVPSATSIASNAHALARYAALCQEAGIVPIVEPEVLMDGAHSIDTCYEVSKATLLKLYGELYAARVVLEGTILKPNMVISGKKSGKKDSPEAVAQKTIKLFRETVPVAVPGIAFLSGGQDDEEATANLNAINVIGPHPWKLSFSYGRALQAAAQKAWSGKASNVAAGQAAFIHRAHMNHLAALGQWQPALEKAA
;
A
#
# COMPACT_ATOMS: atom_id res chain seq x y z
N MET A 1 -66.74 -33.04 8.15
CA MET A 1 -66.33 -33.67 6.87
C MET A 1 -66.91 -32.87 5.73
N SER A 2 -66.15 -31.93 5.13
CA SER A 2 -66.49 -31.42 3.81
C SER A 2 -65.69 -32.25 2.80
N TRP A 3 -66.38 -32.93 1.89
CA TRP A 3 -65.76 -33.84 0.92
C TRP A 3 -65.28 -33.11 -0.35
N LEU A 4 -65.45 -31.78 -0.40
CA LEU A 4 -64.99 -30.87 -1.45
C LEU A 4 -64.49 -29.56 -0.79
N PRO A 5 -63.33 -29.00 -1.19
CA PRO A 5 -62.82 -27.75 -0.64
C PRO A 5 -63.53 -26.56 -1.29
N LEU A 6 -64.81 -26.35 -0.99
CA LEU A 6 -65.61 -25.24 -1.52
C LEU A 6 -66.28 -24.48 -0.36
N SER A 7 -66.08 -23.16 -0.27
CA SER A 7 -66.97 -22.24 0.47
C SER A 7 -67.62 -21.25 -0.48
N PHE A 8 -68.54 -20.42 0.03
CA PHE A 8 -69.29 -19.44 -0.73
C PHE A 8 -69.20 -18.09 -0.01
N GLY A 9 -68.86 -17.02 -0.73
CA GLY A 9 -68.77 -15.65 -0.19
C GLY A 9 -70.10 -15.13 0.35
N ALA A 10 -71.21 -15.52 -0.29
CA ALA A 10 -72.57 -15.19 0.13
C ALA A 10 -73.44 -16.46 0.24
N PRO A 11 -73.25 -17.29 1.30
CA PRO A 11 -73.89 -18.61 1.39
C PRO A 11 -75.42 -18.53 1.43
N MET A 12 -75.97 -17.37 1.84
CA MET A 12 -77.42 -17.15 1.85
C MET A 12 -78.05 -17.14 0.45
N VAL A 13 -77.28 -16.81 -0.58
CA VAL A 13 -77.75 -16.81 -1.99
C VAL A 13 -78.06 -18.23 -2.47
N LEU A 14 -77.41 -19.25 -1.91
CA LEU A 14 -77.69 -20.66 -2.22
C LEU A 14 -79.10 -21.11 -1.83
N TRP A 15 -79.77 -20.42 -0.89
CA TRP A 15 -81.19 -20.64 -0.63
C TRP A 15 -82.05 -20.37 -1.87
N GLY A 16 -81.58 -19.57 -2.82
CA GLY A 16 -82.19 -19.38 -4.13
C GLY A 16 -82.31 -20.67 -4.95
N LEU A 17 -81.50 -21.69 -4.69
CA LEU A 17 -81.65 -23.02 -5.31
C LEU A 17 -82.96 -23.70 -4.88
N LEU A 18 -83.48 -23.41 -3.69
CA LEU A 18 -84.79 -23.91 -3.25
C LEU A 18 -85.96 -23.26 -3.99
N ALA A 19 -85.75 -22.13 -4.67
CA ALA A 19 -86.74 -21.50 -5.51
C ALA A 19 -86.81 -22.11 -6.93
N LEU A 20 -85.85 -22.97 -7.33
CA LEU A 20 -85.84 -23.62 -8.65
C LEU A 20 -87.10 -24.43 -8.97
N PRO A 21 -87.71 -25.19 -8.05
CA PRO A 21 -88.99 -25.88 -8.30
C PRO A 21 -90.16 -24.92 -8.56
N VAL A 22 -90.14 -23.75 -7.90
CA VAL A 22 -91.14 -22.70 -8.08
C VAL A 22 -90.96 -22.00 -9.43
N ILE A 23 -89.70 -21.73 -9.81
CA ILE A 23 -89.33 -21.18 -11.13
C ILE A 23 -89.71 -22.16 -12.24
N TRP A 24 -89.48 -23.47 -12.05
CA TRP A 24 -89.92 -24.52 -12.97
C TRP A 24 -91.44 -24.53 -13.16
N TYR A 25 -92.20 -24.37 -12.06
CA TYR A 25 -93.66 -24.31 -12.10
C TYR A 25 -94.17 -23.06 -12.84
N LEU A 26 -93.58 -21.89 -12.59
CA LEU A 26 -93.91 -20.62 -13.27
C LEU A 26 -93.60 -20.64 -14.77
N LEU A 27 -92.51 -21.30 -15.19
CA LEU A 27 -92.12 -21.44 -16.60
C LEU A 27 -93.04 -22.39 -17.40
N ARG A 28 -93.99 -23.06 -16.75
CA ARG A 28 -94.97 -23.97 -17.39
C ARG A 28 -96.29 -23.28 -17.78
N LEU A 29 -96.49 -22.01 -17.43
CA LEU A 29 -97.66 -21.23 -17.81
C LEU A 29 -97.46 -20.61 -19.20
N THR A 30 -98.20 -21.11 -20.20
CA THR A 30 -98.27 -20.54 -21.56
C THR A 30 -99.55 -19.72 -21.78
N PRO A 31 -99.54 -18.64 -22.59
CA PRO A 31 -100.71 -17.77 -22.81
C PRO A 31 -101.72 -18.36 -23.83
N PRO A 32 -102.98 -17.86 -23.91
CA PRO A 32 -104.04 -18.45 -24.74
C PRO A 32 -103.93 -18.12 -26.24
N ARG A 33 -104.56 -18.97 -27.07
CA ARG A 33 -104.45 -19.03 -28.55
C ARG A 33 -105.02 -17.82 -29.33
N PRO A 34 -104.42 -17.41 -30.47
CA PRO A 34 -104.99 -16.43 -31.40
C PRO A 34 -106.05 -17.03 -32.35
N ARG A 35 -107.03 -16.20 -32.77
CA ARG A 35 -108.10 -16.54 -33.74
C ARG A 35 -107.65 -16.27 -35.19
N THR A 36 -108.15 -17.09 -36.13
CA THR A 36 -107.84 -17.03 -37.57
C THR A 36 -109.05 -16.61 -38.40
N GLU A 37 -108.80 -15.79 -39.44
CA GLU A 37 -109.74 -15.38 -40.50
C GLU A 37 -109.32 -15.99 -41.85
N VAL A 38 -110.26 -16.13 -42.79
CA VAL A 38 -110.05 -16.82 -44.08
C VAL A 38 -110.01 -15.81 -45.23
N PHE A 39 -108.93 -15.85 -46.04
CA PHE A 39 -108.87 -15.16 -47.33
C PHE A 39 -108.24 -16.07 -48.41
N PRO A 40 -108.94 -16.37 -49.53
CA PRO A 40 -108.45 -17.18 -50.66
C PRO A 40 -108.06 -16.28 -51.86
N PRO A 41 -107.61 -16.79 -53.03
CA PRO A 41 -106.68 -17.89 -53.33
C PRO A 41 -105.64 -17.50 -54.44
N LEU A 42 -104.65 -18.37 -54.67
CA LEU A 42 -103.84 -18.53 -55.90
C LEU A 42 -102.51 -17.74 -56.10
N ARG A 43 -101.41 -18.48 -55.85
CA ARG A 43 -100.56 -19.09 -56.91
C ARG A 43 -99.27 -18.41 -57.40
N ILE A 44 -98.64 -17.54 -56.62
CA ILE A 44 -97.25 -17.15 -56.91
C ILE A 44 -96.49 -17.03 -55.59
N LEU A 45 -95.95 -18.15 -55.10
CA LEU A 45 -94.71 -18.24 -54.30
C LEU A 45 -94.52 -19.70 -53.84
N ALA A 46 -94.59 -20.61 -54.82
CA ALA A 46 -93.91 -21.88 -54.69
C ALA A 46 -92.40 -21.60 -54.73
N ARG A 47 -91.76 -21.55 -53.56
CA ARG A 47 -90.44 -22.16 -53.27
C ARG A 47 -89.92 -21.64 -51.93
N VAL A 48 -89.35 -22.58 -51.18
CA VAL A 48 -88.43 -22.42 -50.03
C VAL A 48 -89.07 -22.61 -48.64
N LEU A 49 -88.98 -23.88 -48.23
CA LEU A 49 -88.58 -24.39 -46.92
C LEU A 49 -89.59 -24.42 -45.74
N ARG A 50 -89.80 -25.69 -45.36
CA ARG A 50 -90.02 -26.26 -44.02
C ARG A 50 -91.40 -26.05 -43.37
N ARG A 51 -92.07 -27.21 -43.19
CA ARG A 51 -93.03 -27.43 -42.10
C ARG A 51 -92.36 -27.07 -40.78
N GLU A 52 -92.81 -26.00 -40.14
CA GLU A 52 -92.67 -25.87 -38.70
C GLU A 52 -93.72 -26.75 -38.04
N GLU A 53 -93.29 -27.89 -37.51
CA GLU A 53 -94.01 -28.57 -36.44
C GLU A 53 -93.74 -27.79 -35.16
N THR A 54 -94.70 -26.96 -34.72
CA THR A 54 -94.67 -26.38 -33.37
C THR A 54 -94.85 -27.50 -32.35
N PRO A 55 -93.84 -27.82 -31.51
CA PRO A 55 -93.98 -28.86 -30.48
C PRO A 55 -94.92 -28.33 -29.39
N HIS A 56 -95.95 -29.11 -29.07
CA HIS A 56 -96.98 -28.78 -28.08
C HIS A 56 -96.45 -28.82 -26.61
N GLN A 57 -95.16 -29.13 -26.39
CA GLN A 57 -94.51 -29.14 -25.08
C GLN A 57 -93.04 -28.76 -25.20
N SER A 58 -92.53 -27.93 -24.29
CA SER A 58 -91.10 -27.65 -24.17
C SER A 58 -90.33 -28.97 -23.98
N PRO A 59 -89.34 -29.28 -24.84
CA PRO A 59 -88.49 -30.45 -24.66
C PRO A 59 -87.87 -30.46 -23.27
N TRP A 60 -87.97 -31.58 -22.54
CA TRP A 60 -87.53 -31.68 -21.14
C TRP A 60 -86.05 -31.29 -20.94
N TRP A 61 -85.22 -31.49 -21.97
CA TRP A 61 -83.82 -31.10 -21.97
C TRP A 61 -83.63 -29.57 -21.97
N LEU A 62 -84.51 -28.79 -22.61
CA LEU A 62 -84.47 -27.32 -22.57
C LEU A 62 -84.89 -26.78 -21.21
N THR A 63 -85.86 -27.42 -20.55
CA THR A 63 -86.21 -27.08 -19.16
C THR A 63 -85.11 -27.46 -18.18
N LEU A 64 -84.46 -28.62 -18.37
CA LEU A 64 -83.30 -29.03 -17.58
C LEU A 64 -82.15 -28.04 -17.78
N LEU A 65 -81.88 -27.62 -19.02
CA LEU A 65 -80.85 -26.63 -19.34
C LEU A 65 -81.14 -25.27 -18.69
N ARG A 66 -82.40 -24.79 -18.72
CA ARG A 66 -82.79 -23.54 -18.05
C ARG A 66 -82.63 -23.60 -16.54
N LEU A 67 -82.99 -24.72 -15.91
CA LEU A 67 -82.78 -24.92 -14.48
C LEU A 67 -81.30 -25.04 -14.14
N LEU A 68 -80.50 -25.70 -14.99
CA LEU A 68 -79.05 -25.77 -14.84
C LEU A 68 -78.40 -24.39 -14.95
N MET A 69 -78.81 -23.57 -15.93
CA MET A 69 -78.32 -22.19 -16.07
C MET A 69 -78.71 -21.34 -14.85
N ALA A 70 -79.95 -21.44 -14.39
CA ALA A 70 -80.37 -20.72 -13.18
C ALA A 70 -79.58 -21.19 -11.94
N ALA A 71 -79.34 -22.50 -11.79
CA ALA A 71 -78.51 -23.04 -10.72
C ALA A 71 -77.06 -22.55 -10.81
N LEU A 72 -76.47 -22.50 -12.01
CA LEU A 72 -75.13 -21.96 -12.25
C LEU A 72 -75.06 -20.46 -11.95
N VAL A 73 -76.08 -19.68 -12.30
CA VAL A 73 -76.15 -18.25 -11.97
C VAL A 73 -76.27 -18.03 -10.46
N VAL A 74 -77.13 -18.79 -9.77
CA VAL A 74 -77.25 -18.73 -8.31
C VAL A 74 -75.94 -19.16 -7.64
N THR A 75 -75.27 -20.17 -8.18
CA THR A 75 -73.98 -20.65 -7.68
C THR A 75 -72.88 -19.62 -7.93
N ALA A 76 -72.85 -18.95 -9.10
CA ALA A 76 -71.90 -17.89 -9.43
C ALA A 76 -72.11 -16.65 -8.54
N LEU A 77 -73.36 -16.24 -8.31
CA LEU A 77 -73.73 -15.15 -7.40
C LEU A 77 -73.44 -15.48 -5.93
N ALA A 78 -73.37 -16.75 -5.57
CA ALA A 78 -72.95 -17.18 -4.24
C ALA A 78 -71.43 -17.09 -4.03
N GLU A 79 -70.65 -16.71 -5.06
CA GLU A 79 -69.19 -16.56 -5.04
C GLU A 79 -68.46 -17.81 -4.53
N PRO A 80 -68.39 -18.90 -5.32
CA PRO A 80 -67.79 -20.15 -4.89
C PRO A 80 -66.25 -20.00 -4.81
N ILE A 81 -65.69 -20.17 -3.62
CA ILE A 81 -64.26 -20.12 -3.33
C ILE A 81 -63.75 -21.56 -3.20
N PHE A 82 -62.91 -21.98 -4.14
CA PHE A 82 -62.23 -23.26 -4.07
C PHE A 82 -61.00 -23.14 -3.16
N ASN A 83 -60.91 -24.01 -2.15
CA ASN A 83 -59.90 -24.00 -1.10
C ASN A 83 -59.94 -22.69 -0.25
N PRO A 84 -61.05 -22.46 0.49
CA PRO A 84 -61.20 -21.27 1.32
C PRO A 84 -60.08 -21.21 2.35
N ARG A 85 -59.31 -20.12 2.31
CA ARG A 85 -58.20 -19.85 3.23
C ARG A 85 -58.71 -19.02 4.39
N GLU A 86 -58.08 -19.19 5.55
CA GLU A 86 -58.15 -18.20 6.63
C GLU A 86 -57.62 -16.88 6.06
N LYS A 87 -58.49 -15.86 5.96
CA LYS A 87 -58.03 -14.50 5.73
C LYS A 87 -57.12 -14.15 6.91
N LEU A 88 -55.85 -13.85 6.65
CA LEU A 88 -55.02 -13.23 7.66
C LEU A 88 -55.65 -11.86 7.92
N PRO A 89 -56.11 -11.58 9.14
CA PRO A 89 -56.96 -10.42 9.35
C PRO A 89 -56.07 -9.19 9.36
N ALA A 90 -55.86 -8.60 8.18
CA ALA A 90 -55.41 -7.23 7.98
C ALA A 90 -56.55 -6.29 8.43
N GLU A 91 -56.87 -6.37 9.72
CA GLU A 91 -57.80 -5.48 10.41
C GLU A 91 -56.96 -4.50 11.20
N GLY A 92 -57.19 -3.21 10.99
CA GLY A 92 -56.36 -2.14 11.53
C GLY A 92 -56.41 -0.89 10.67
N SER A 93 -55.68 0.15 11.06
CA SER A 93 -55.57 1.40 10.31
C SER A 93 -54.62 1.31 9.10
N ALA A 94 -53.74 0.30 9.07
CA ALA A 94 -52.80 0.02 7.98
C ALA A 94 -52.19 -1.41 8.09
N LEU A 95 -51.54 -1.88 7.03
CA LEU A 95 -50.64 -3.04 7.02
C LEU A 95 -49.19 -2.56 6.88
N ALA A 96 -48.32 -2.85 7.84
CA ALA A 96 -46.88 -2.66 7.71
C ALA A 96 -46.20 -3.99 7.36
N LEU A 97 -45.67 -4.09 6.15
CA LEU A 97 -45.00 -5.26 5.61
C LEU A 97 -43.50 -5.01 5.55
N VAL A 98 -42.74 -5.74 6.35
CA VAL A 98 -41.28 -5.70 6.37
C VAL A 98 -40.73 -6.98 5.77
N ILE A 99 -39.91 -6.88 4.74
CA ILE A 99 -39.45 -8.01 3.94
C ILE A 99 -37.92 -8.04 3.96
N ASP A 100 -37.35 -9.14 4.42
CA ASP A 100 -35.93 -9.39 4.21
C ASP A 100 -35.65 -9.69 2.75
N ASN A 101 -34.76 -8.90 2.15
CA ASN A 101 -34.30 -9.01 0.76
C ASN A 101 -32.76 -9.00 0.69
N ASP A 102 -32.13 -9.56 1.70
CA ASP A 102 -30.69 -9.66 1.88
C ASP A 102 -30.06 -10.79 1.04
N TRP A 103 -28.80 -11.08 1.32
CA TRP A 103 -28.02 -12.09 0.60
C TRP A 103 -28.59 -13.51 0.75
N ALA A 104 -29.25 -13.81 1.87
CA ALA A 104 -29.81 -15.14 2.18
C ALA A 104 -31.19 -15.37 1.54
N SER A 105 -31.92 -14.30 1.25
CA SER A 105 -33.31 -14.34 0.78
C SER A 105 -33.51 -14.82 -0.66
N ALA A 106 -32.43 -15.05 -1.42
CA ALA A 106 -32.53 -15.37 -2.85
C ALA A 106 -33.17 -16.74 -3.14
N ALA A 107 -32.91 -17.76 -2.30
CA ALA A 107 -33.39 -19.12 -2.50
C ALA A 107 -34.92 -19.25 -2.38
N ASP A 108 -35.54 -18.45 -1.51
CA ASP A 108 -36.98 -18.46 -1.24
C ASP A 108 -37.69 -17.15 -1.63
N TRP A 109 -37.00 -16.26 -2.36
CA TRP A 109 -37.54 -14.95 -2.78
C TRP A 109 -38.91 -15.05 -3.45
N GLY A 110 -39.09 -16.02 -4.35
CA GLY A 110 -40.39 -16.23 -5.01
C GLY A 110 -41.52 -16.56 -4.03
N LYS A 111 -41.24 -17.31 -2.95
CA LYS A 111 -42.22 -17.60 -1.89
C LYS A 111 -42.51 -16.36 -1.04
N ARG A 112 -41.49 -15.54 -0.76
CA ARG A 112 -41.64 -14.26 -0.03
C ARG A 112 -42.50 -13.29 -0.81
N VAL A 113 -42.19 -13.07 -2.08
CA VAL A 113 -42.99 -12.22 -2.98
C VAL A 113 -44.43 -12.74 -3.06
N ALA A 114 -44.65 -14.03 -3.27
CA ALA A 114 -46.01 -14.59 -3.30
C ALA A 114 -46.77 -14.42 -1.98
N THR A 115 -46.08 -14.45 -0.83
CA THR A 115 -46.69 -14.19 0.50
C THR A 115 -47.02 -12.71 0.68
N ALA A 116 -46.09 -11.83 0.29
CA ALA A 116 -46.27 -10.38 0.31
C ALA A 116 -47.42 -9.93 -0.62
N GLU A 117 -47.49 -10.46 -1.84
CA GLU A 117 -48.58 -10.17 -2.79
C GLU A 117 -49.96 -10.53 -2.20
N ARG A 118 -50.05 -11.67 -1.50
CA ARG A 118 -51.29 -12.08 -0.82
C ARG A 118 -51.67 -11.10 0.29
N LEU A 119 -50.72 -10.73 1.15
CA LEU A 119 -50.97 -9.77 2.24
C LEU A 119 -51.39 -8.39 1.72
N ILE A 120 -50.77 -7.93 0.63
CA ILE A 120 -51.13 -6.65 -0.01
C ILE A 120 -52.53 -6.75 -0.65
N ALA A 121 -52.89 -7.87 -1.28
CA ALA A 121 -54.22 -8.08 -1.85
C ALA A 121 -55.33 -8.11 -0.78
N ASP A 122 -55.06 -8.72 0.37
CA ASP A 122 -55.98 -8.72 1.52
C ASP A 122 -56.15 -7.29 2.08
N ALA A 123 -55.07 -6.54 2.23
CA ALA A 123 -55.10 -5.13 2.63
C ALA A 123 -55.91 -4.26 1.65
N GLY A 124 -55.71 -4.46 0.34
CA GLY A 124 -56.47 -3.77 -0.70
C GLY A 124 -57.97 -4.09 -0.67
N SER A 125 -58.32 -5.36 -0.43
CA SER A 125 -59.72 -5.79 -0.31
C SER A 125 -60.42 -5.19 0.92
N ASN A 126 -59.67 -4.92 1.99
CA ASN A 126 -60.15 -4.28 3.21
C ASN A 126 -60.06 -2.74 3.15
N GLY A 127 -59.54 -2.16 2.06
CA GLY A 127 -59.40 -0.72 1.88
C GLY A 127 -58.37 -0.05 2.82
N VAL A 128 -57.39 -0.80 3.34
CA VAL A 128 -56.37 -0.27 4.25
C VAL A 128 -55.05 0.01 3.52
N PRO A 129 -54.34 1.10 3.86
CA PRO A 129 -53.06 1.42 3.24
C PRO A 129 -51.93 0.46 3.67
N VAL A 130 -50.91 0.35 2.82
CA VAL A 130 -49.75 -0.54 3.01
C VAL A 130 -48.46 0.28 3.19
N VAL A 131 -47.75 0.04 4.28
CA VAL A 131 -46.35 0.44 4.46
C VAL A 131 -45.49 -0.75 4.04
N ILE A 132 -44.58 -0.59 3.08
CA ILE A 132 -43.70 -1.68 2.60
C ILE A 132 -42.24 -1.28 2.78
N ALA A 133 -41.49 -2.09 3.52
CA ALA A 133 -40.09 -1.83 3.83
C ALA A 133 -39.22 -3.06 3.53
N PHE A 134 -38.05 -2.81 2.94
CA PHE A 134 -37.06 -3.83 2.61
C PHE A 134 -35.83 -3.62 3.48
N THR A 135 -35.27 -4.69 4.06
CA THR A 135 -34.21 -4.55 5.07
C THR A 135 -32.80 -4.38 4.49
N ALA A 136 -32.60 -4.64 3.20
CA ALA A 136 -31.33 -4.49 2.49
C ALA A 136 -31.39 -3.39 1.41
N GLU A 137 -32.17 -2.32 1.63
CA GLU A 137 -32.27 -1.16 0.74
C GLU A 137 -31.61 0.09 1.33
N LYS A 138 -31.49 1.15 0.53
CA LYS A 138 -30.88 2.41 0.97
C LYS A 138 -31.62 2.98 2.20
N PRO A 139 -30.92 3.60 3.18
CA PRO A 139 -31.54 4.09 4.42
C PRO A 139 -32.71 5.07 4.22
N ASN A 140 -32.74 5.80 3.10
CA ASN A 140 -33.75 6.80 2.76
C ASN A 140 -34.85 6.29 1.79
N ALA A 141 -34.94 4.99 1.53
CA ALA A 141 -35.97 4.43 0.65
C ALA A 141 -37.38 4.71 1.20
N GLU A 142 -38.28 5.24 0.38
CA GLU A 142 -39.66 5.55 0.78
C GLU A 142 -40.46 4.27 1.11
N ILE A 143 -41.12 4.23 2.28
CA ILE A 143 -41.82 3.03 2.76
C ILE A 143 -43.34 3.16 2.81
N GLY A 144 -43.90 4.31 2.43
CA GLY A 144 -45.35 4.55 2.40
C GLY A 144 -45.86 5.44 3.54
N PRO A 145 -47.18 5.48 3.80
CA PRO A 145 -48.20 4.54 3.31
C PRO A 145 -48.54 4.66 1.81
N PHE A 146 -48.83 3.53 1.17
CA PHE A 146 -49.24 3.42 -0.23
C PHE A 146 -50.62 2.73 -0.34
N ASP A 147 -51.29 2.88 -1.48
CA ASP A 147 -52.38 1.97 -1.84
C ASP A 147 -51.84 0.59 -2.26
N ALA A 148 -52.75 -0.39 -2.39
CA ALA A 148 -52.35 -1.76 -2.74
C ALA A 148 -51.66 -1.88 -4.10
N SER A 149 -52.04 -1.07 -5.10
CA SER A 149 -51.44 -1.11 -6.43
C SER A 149 -50.00 -0.61 -6.39
N ALA A 150 -49.77 0.55 -5.77
CA ALA A 150 -48.46 1.17 -5.63
C ALA A 150 -47.52 0.35 -4.73
N ALA A 151 -48.06 -0.38 -3.75
CA ALA A 151 -47.30 -1.35 -2.96
C ALA A 151 -46.90 -2.60 -3.77
N LEU A 152 -47.80 -3.12 -4.61
CA LEU A 152 -47.49 -4.24 -5.52
C LEU A 152 -46.41 -3.86 -6.54
N ASP A 153 -46.47 -2.67 -7.11
CA ASP A 153 -45.46 -2.20 -8.07
C ASP A 153 -44.07 -2.12 -7.41
N ARG A 154 -43.99 -1.64 -6.16
CA ARG A 154 -42.76 -1.63 -5.37
C ARG A 154 -42.25 -3.03 -5.05
N LEU A 155 -43.15 -3.95 -4.68
CA LEU A 155 -42.81 -5.34 -4.43
C LEU A 155 -42.25 -6.03 -5.68
N ARG A 156 -42.86 -5.80 -6.85
CA ARG A 156 -42.41 -6.37 -8.13
C ARG A 156 -41.07 -5.80 -8.61
N ALA A 157 -40.76 -4.56 -8.22
CA ALA A 157 -39.47 -3.94 -8.51
C ALA A 157 -38.35 -4.44 -7.58
N ALA A 158 -38.70 -4.97 -6.40
CA ALA A 158 -37.74 -5.43 -5.42
C ALA A 158 -37.02 -6.71 -5.85
N LYS A 159 -35.76 -6.81 -5.46
CA LYS A 159 -34.90 -7.98 -5.71
C LYS A 159 -34.06 -8.28 -4.47
N PRO A 160 -33.61 -9.54 -4.30
CA PRO A 160 -32.59 -9.87 -3.33
C PRO A 160 -31.31 -9.07 -3.59
N ARG A 161 -30.64 -8.65 -2.53
CA ARG A 161 -29.41 -7.83 -2.56
C ARG A 161 -28.27 -8.63 -1.93
N PRO A 162 -27.06 -8.61 -2.50
CA PRO A 162 -25.91 -9.36 -1.96
C PRO A 162 -25.26 -8.65 -0.75
N ILE A 163 -26.07 -8.15 0.19
CA ILE A 163 -25.62 -7.44 1.40
C ILE A 163 -26.43 -7.92 2.62
N PRO A 164 -25.92 -7.75 3.85
CA PRO A 164 -26.67 -8.07 5.08
C PRO A 164 -27.91 -7.18 5.27
N THR A 165 -28.82 -7.61 6.15
CA THR A 165 -29.97 -6.82 6.60
C THR A 165 -29.54 -5.65 7.50
N ASP A 166 -30.27 -4.54 7.43
CA ASP A 166 -30.23 -3.42 8.39
C ASP A 166 -31.57 -3.31 9.12
N ARG A 167 -31.91 -4.37 9.86
CA ARG A 167 -33.15 -4.43 10.66
C ARG A 167 -33.25 -3.28 11.67
N PRO A 168 -32.20 -2.89 12.43
CA PRO A 168 -32.31 -1.78 13.39
C PRO A 168 -32.78 -0.47 12.78
N ALA A 169 -32.20 -0.03 11.66
CA ALA A 169 -32.60 1.22 11.03
C ALA A 169 -34.00 1.12 10.41
N VAL A 170 -34.29 0.01 9.73
CA VAL A 170 -35.55 -0.17 9.00
C VAL A 170 -36.73 -0.32 9.97
N TYR A 171 -36.57 -1.11 11.03
CA TYR A 171 -37.62 -1.30 12.04
C TYR A 171 -37.91 -0.01 12.80
N ALA A 172 -36.89 0.80 13.13
CA ALA A 172 -37.10 2.11 13.74
C ALA A 172 -37.92 3.06 12.85
N ARG A 173 -37.66 3.05 11.54
CA ARG A 173 -38.43 3.85 10.56
C ARG A 173 -39.86 3.38 10.41
N VAL A 174 -40.07 2.07 10.37
CA VAL A 174 -41.42 1.48 10.34
C VAL A 174 -42.15 1.85 11.63
N ALA A 175 -41.52 1.68 12.80
CA ALA A 175 -42.09 2.06 14.10
C ALA A 175 -42.49 3.55 14.16
N ALA A 176 -41.66 4.46 13.65
CA ALA A 176 -41.98 5.89 13.57
C ALA A 176 -43.15 6.19 12.62
N THR A 177 -43.30 5.41 11.55
CA THR A 177 -44.45 5.54 10.62
C THR A 177 -45.74 5.03 11.27
N LEU A 178 -45.64 3.96 12.05
CA LEU A 178 -46.76 3.36 12.79
C LEU A 178 -47.31 4.27 13.89
N GLU A 179 -46.52 5.22 14.43
CA GLU A 179 -47.03 6.25 15.37
C GLU A 179 -48.21 7.04 14.79
N ARG A 180 -48.23 7.23 13.46
CA ARG A 180 -49.29 7.96 12.75
C ARG A 180 -50.45 7.06 12.33
N LEU A 181 -50.34 5.75 12.53
CA LEU A 181 -51.27 4.71 12.09
C LEU A 181 -51.57 3.75 13.27
N PRO A 182 -52.30 4.21 14.31
CA PRO A 182 -52.55 3.41 15.50
C PRO A 182 -53.39 2.19 15.17
N GLY A 183 -53.00 1.01 15.68
CA GLY A 183 -53.70 -0.25 15.44
C GLY A 183 -53.38 -0.90 14.09
N ALA A 184 -52.28 -0.50 13.43
CA ALA A 184 -51.78 -1.20 12.25
C ALA A 184 -51.35 -2.65 12.56
N SER A 185 -51.53 -3.53 11.58
CA SER A 185 -51.00 -4.90 11.62
C SER A 185 -49.58 -4.91 11.05
N VAL A 186 -48.65 -5.61 11.71
CA VAL A 186 -47.25 -5.73 11.26
C VAL A 186 -47.00 -7.15 10.77
N ALA A 187 -46.51 -7.29 9.55
CA ALA A 187 -46.09 -8.57 8.97
C ALA A 187 -44.59 -8.50 8.64
N VAL A 188 -43.81 -9.42 9.19
CA VAL A 188 -42.38 -9.55 8.92
C VAL A 188 -42.12 -10.85 8.19
N LEU A 189 -41.57 -10.75 6.97
CA LEU A 189 -41.12 -11.88 6.16
C LEU A 189 -39.61 -12.01 6.34
N ALA A 190 -39.17 -12.82 7.31
CA ALA A 190 -37.80 -12.87 7.79
C ALA A 190 -36.93 -13.94 7.10
N ASP A 191 -35.65 -13.67 6.86
CA ASP A 191 -34.68 -14.59 6.23
C ASP A 191 -34.38 -15.84 7.08
N GLY A 192 -34.72 -15.83 8.38
CA GLY A 192 -34.50 -16.91 9.33
C GLY A 192 -33.12 -16.87 10.01
N LEU A 193 -32.26 -15.92 9.68
CA LEU A 193 -30.93 -15.71 10.25
C LEU A 193 -30.95 -14.61 11.31
N ALA A 194 -30.29 -14.88 12.44
CA ALA A 194 -30.11 -13.87 13.49
C ALA A 194 -28.89 -12.98 13.18
N ALA A 195 -29.04 -11.67 13.37
CA ALA A 195 -27.99 -10.67 13.25
C ALA A 195 -27.79 -9.88 14.56
N THR A 196 -26.63 -9.25 14.71
CA THR A 196 -26.32 -8.43 15.88
C THR A 196 -27.25 -7.22 15.95
N GLY A 197 -27.93 -7.03 17.09
CA GLY A 197 -28.84 -5.90 17.30
C GLY A 197 -30.31 -6.18 16.98
N ASP A 198 -30.63 -7.37 16.47
CA ASP A 198 -32.00 -7.80 16.15
C ASP A 198 -32.94 -7.71 17.35
N GLU A 199 -32.51 -8.15 18.53
CA GLU A 199 -33.34 -8.12 19.75
C GLU A 199 -33.80 -6.69 20.10
N ALA A 200 -32.90 -5.72 20.01
CA ALA A 200 -33.21 -4.30 20.25
C ALA A 200 -34.10 -3.72 19.13
N ALA A 201 -33.86 -4.12 17.87
CA ALA A 201 -34.68 -3.73 16.74
C ALA A 201 -36.12 -4.24 16.88
N PHE A 202 -36.30 -5.52 17.25
CA PHE A 202 -37.60 -6.12 17.49
C PHE A 202 -38.35 -5.42 18.60
N LYS A 203 -37.66 -5.15 19.72
CA LYS A 203 -38.24 -4.39 20.83
C LYS A 203 -38.75 -3.03 20.36
N THR A 204 -37.97 -2.31 19.57
CA THR A 204 -38.35 -1.00 19.00
C THR A 204 -39.61 -1.08 18.12
N LEU A 205 -39.74 -2.14 17.31
CA LEU A 205 -40.90 -2.35 16.44
C LEU A 205 -42.16 -2.74 17.22
N LEU A 206 -42.02 -3.58 18.24
CA LEU A 206 -43.14 -4.18 18.98
C LEU A 206 -43.66 -3.31 20.13
N GLU A 207 -42.84 -2.45 20.73
CA GLU A 207 -43.25 -1.57 21.83
C GLU A 207 -44.28 -0.49 21.43
N ARG A 208 -44.52 -0.28 20.13
CA ARG A 208 -45.31 0.85 19.61
C ARG A 208 -46.69 0.49 19.04
N ASN A 209 -47.50 -0.29 19.77
CA ASN A 209 -48.92 -0.55 19.50
C ASN A 209 -49.24 -1.26 18.16
N ALA A 210 -48.46 -2.28 17.78
CA ALA A 210 -48.90 -3.22 16.74
C ALA A 210 -50.15 -3.99 17.24
N ALA A 211 -51.27 -3.90 16.53
CA ALA A 211 -52.50 -4.60 16.93
C ALA A 211 -52.36 -6.12 16.74
N ARG A 212 -51.61 -6.53 15.71
CA ARG A 212 -51.29 -7.93 15.40
C ARG A 212 -49.90 -8.01 14.77
N LEU A 213 -49.20 -9.10 15.05
CA LEU A 213 -47.90 -9.44 14.47
C LEU A 213 -48.03 -10.74 13.67
N VAL A 214 -47.63 -10.72 12.41
CA VAL A 214 -47.45 -11.89 11.57
C VAL A 214 -45.96 -12.10 11.36
N TRP A 215 -45.44 -13.22 11.86
CA TRP A 215 -44.05 -13.63 11.67
C TRP A 215 -43.98 -14.77 10.68
N ALA A 216 -43.49 -14.50 9.47
CA ALA A 216 -43.31 -15.51 8.45
C ALA A 216 -41.80 -15.79 8.27
N THR A 217 -41.40 -17.00 8.57
CA THR A 217 -40.04 -17.52 8.38
C THR A 217 -40.13 -18.87 7.65
N SER A 218 -39.04 -19.29 7.02
CA SER A 218 -38.97 -20.66 6.46
C SER A 218 -38.91 -21.69 7.59
N ASP A 219 -39.60 -22.82 7.43
CA ASP A 219 -39.59 -23.94 8.38
C ASP A 219 -38.20 -24.60 8.50
N ARG A 220 -37.38 -24.52 7.43
CA ARG A 220 -36.01 -25.03 7.40
C ARG A 220 -35.11 -24.08 6.61
N LEU A 221 -33.94 -23.78 7.17
CA LEU A 221 -32.86 -23.05 6.50
C LEU A 221 -32.04 -24.04 5.65
N SER A 222 -32.40 -24.19 4.38
CA SER A 222 -31.63 -24.97 3.40
C SER A 222 -30.59 -24.09 2.70
N LEU A 223 -29.77 -23.38 3.48
CA LEU A 223 -28.74 -22.49 2.96
C LEU A 223 -27.37 -23.10 3.24
N THR A 224 -26.57 -23.22 2.18
CA THR A 224 -25.14 -23.55 2.27
C THR A 224 -24.32 -22.37 1.80
N GLY A 225 -23.33 -21.95 2.58
CA GLY A 225 -22.42 -20.85 2.23
C GLY A 225 -20.95 -21.24 2.33
N LEU A 226 -20.08 -20.48 1.67
CA LEU A 226 -18.62 -20.62 1.73
C LEU A 226 -18.03 -19.70 2.80
N THR A 227 -17.29 -20.25 3.76
CA THR A 227 -16.64 -19.50 4.85
C THR A 227 -15.13 -19.41 4.71
N GLY A 228 -14.50 -20.32 3.96
CA GLY A 228 -13.05 -20.36 3.74
C GLY A 228 -12.67 -20.81 2.33
N ALA A 229 -11.59 -20.24 1.81
CA ALA A 229 -10.99 -20.57 0.53
C ALA A 229 -9.49 -20.28 0.62
N ASP A 230 -8.68 -21.33 0.69
CA ASP A 230 -7.25 -21.23 1.01
C ASP A 230 -6.41 -22.02 0.01
N ASN A 231 -5.43 -21.35 -0.61
CA ASN A 231 -4.53 -21.96 -1.59
C ASN A 231 -3.31 -22.61 -0.91
N GLN A 232 -3.46 -23.85 -0.46
CA GLN A 232 -2.44 -24.61 0.26
C GLN A 232 -1.37 -25.17 -0.67
N VAL A 233 -0.34 -25.86 -0.16
CA VAL A 233 0.68 -26.50 -1.01
C VAL A 233 0.03 -27.57 -1.90
N ASP A 234 -0.75 -28.46 -1.30
CA ASP A 234 -1.25 -29.69 -1.93
C ASP A 234 -2.61 -29.53 -2.64
N GLY A 235 -3.20 -28.33 -2.63
CA GLY A 235 -4.48 -28.05 -3.28
C GLY A 235 -5.15 -26.78 -2.80
N PHE A 236 -6.31 -26.48 -3.38
CA PHE A 236 -7.15 -25.35 -2.99
C PHE A 236 -8.23 -25.87 -2.03
N THR A 237 -8.14 -25.51 -0.76
CA THR A 237 -9.06 -25.96 0.29
C THR A 237 -10.24 -25.01 0.41
N LEU A 238 -11.44 -25.58 0.51
CA LEU A 238 -12.70 -24.87 0.65
C LEU A 238 -13.37 -25.30 1.94
N THR A 239 -14.00 -24.35 2.62
CA THR A 239 -14.82 -24.60 3.81
C THR A 239 -16.22 -24.08 3.55
N ALA A 240 -17.21 -24.94 3.68
CA ALA A 240 -18.62 -24.60 3.61
C ALA A 240 -19.31 -24.78 4.97
N ILE A 241 -20.34 -23.98 5.19
CA ILE A 241 -21.20 -24.02 6.37
C ILE A 241 -22.66 -24.20 5.94
N ARG A 242 -23.43 -24.92 6.75
CA ARG A 242 -24.89 -25.04 6.64
C ARG A 242 -25.56 -24.68 7.97
N GLY A 243 -26.87 -24.43 7.93
CA GLY A 243 -27.66 -24.16 9.13
C GLY A 243 -27.50 -25.26 10.21
N PRO A 244 -27.33 -24.90 11.49
CA PRO A 244 -27.22 -25.88 12.58
C PRO A 244 -28.55 -26.63 12.77
N GLY A 245 -28.47 -27.91 13.15
CA GLY A 245 -29.65 -28.73 13.48
C GLY A 245 -30.18 -29.62 12.35
N ASP A 246 -29.52 -29.69 11.19
CA ASP A 246 -29.79 -30.74 10.20
C ASP A 246 -28.94 -32.00 10.46
N PRO A 247 -29.54 -33.11 10.94
CA PRO A 247 -28.80 -34.33 11.25
C PRO A 247 -28.41 -35.12 9.99
N ALA A 248 -29.00 -34.84 8.83
CA ALA A 248 -28.77 -35.62 7.62
C ALA A 248 -27.36 -35.37 7.06
N PRO A 249 -26.67 -36.40 6.54
CA PRO A 249 -25.48 -36.18 5.72
C PRO A 249 -25.88 -35.46 4.43
N ALA A 250 -25.06 -34.52 3.99
CA ALA A 250 -25.26 -33.77 2.76
C ALA A 250 -23.94 -33.65 1.99
N GLN A 251 -24.01 -33.61 0.67
CA GLN A 251 -22.85 -33.38 -0.18
C GLN A 251 -23.16 -32.24 -1.14
N VAL A 252 -22.24 -31.29 -1.24
CA VAL A 252 -22.35 -30.13 -2.12
C VAL A 252 -21.10 -30.09 -2.99
N THR A 253 -21.25 -29.73 -4.26
CA THR A 253 -20.13 -29.58 -5.18
C THR A 253 -19.81 -28.10 -5.33
N ALA A 254 -18.53 -27.75 -5.21
CA ALA A 254 -18.02 -26.42 -5.50
C ALA A 254 -17.27 -26.44 -6.84
N GLY A 255 -17.56 -25.47 -7.71
CA GLY A 255 -16.82 -25.20 -8.94
C GLY A 255 -15.94 -23.97 -8.80
N ALA A 256 -14.71 -24.04 -9.31
CA ALA A 256 -13.82 -22.89 -9.47
C ALA A 256 -13.89 -22.34 -10.90
N PHE A 257 -13.95 -21.02 -11.04
CA PHE A 257 -14.13 -20.33 -12.31
C PHE A 257 -13.03 -19.30 -12.55
N ASP A 258 -12.61 -19.14 -13.81
CA ASP A 258 -11.70 -18.07 -14.22
C ASP A 258 -12.40 -16.71 -14.40
N ASP A 259 -11.61 -15.70 -14.78
CA ASP A 259 -12.08 -14.34 -15.09
C ASP A 259 -13.10 -14.25 -16.23
N LYS A 260 -13.17 -15.29 -17.08
CA LYS A 260 -14.12 -15.43 -18.20
C LYS A 260 -15.33 -16.29 -17.82
N GLY A 261 -15.42 -16.77 -16.58
CA GLY A 261 -16.51 -17.63 -16.10
C GLY A 261 -16.42 -19.08 -16.58
N ARG A 262 -15.25 -19.55 -17.03
CA ARG A 262 -15.02 -20.96 -17.40
C ARG A 262 -14.70 -21.77 -16.15
N ARG A 263 -15.35 -22.92 -15.99
CA ARG A 263 -15.12 -23.85 -14.87
C ARG A 263 -13.79 -24.58 -15.06
N ILE A 264 -12.88 -24.44 -14.11
CA ILE A 264 -11.51 -24.99 -14.16
C ILE A 264 -11.39 -26.27 -13.31
N ALA A 265 -12.00 -26.30 -12.13
CA ALA A 265 -11.84 -27.37 -11.16
C ALA A 265 -13.09 -27.56 -10.29
N ASP A 266 -13.17 -28.73 -9.66
CA ASP A 266 -14.29 -29.15 -8.82
C ASP A 266 -13.80 -29.73 -7.49
N ALA A 267 -14.59 -29.51 -6.44
CA ALA A 267 -14.43 -30.20 -5.16
C ALA A 267 -15.78 -30.60 -4.58
N ALA A 268 -15.85 -31.83 -4.08
CA ALA A 268 -16.96 -32.27 -3.25
C ALA A 268 -16.70 -31.88 -1.79
N LEU A 269 -17.70 -31.26 -1.15
CA LEU A 269 -17.73 -30.99 0.28
C LEU A 269 -18.81 -31.85 0.92
N THR A 270 -18.41 -32.69 1.88
CA THR A 270 -19.31 -33.63 2.54
C THR A 270 -19.55 -33.23 3.99
N PHE A 271 -20.80 -32.92 4.32
CA PHE A 271 -21.26 -32.72 5.68
C PHE A 271 -21.54 -34.08 6.31
N ALA A 272 -20.74 -34.44 7.32
CA ALA A 272 -21.01 -35.63 8.13
C ALA A 272 -22.31 -35.45 8.94
N PRO A 273 -22.96 -36.55 9.37
CA PRO A 273 -24.18 -36.47 10.19
C PRO A 273 -24.01 -35.55 11.40
N GLY A 274 -24.92 -34.59 11.56
CA GLY A 274 -24.90 -33.59 12.64
C GLY A 274 -23.80 -32.52 12.57
N GLN A 275 -22.90 -32.57 11.58
CA GLN A 275 -21.89 -31.53 11.37
C GLN A 275 -22.46 -30.38 10.54
N ALA A 276 -22.19 -29.15 10.97
CA ALA A 276 -22.59 -27.93 10.27
C ALA A 276 -21.51 -27.39 9.32
N THR A 277 -20.30 -27.96 9.36
CA THR A 277 -19.16 -27.54 8.55
C THR A 277 -18.67 -28.72 7.71
N ALA A 278 -18.31 -28.43 6.45
CA ALA A 278 -17.68 -29.40 5.55
C ALA A 278 -16.46 -28.76 4.89
N THR A 279 -15.45 -29.57 4.61
CA THR A 279 -14.27 -29.16 3.85
C THR A 279 -14.13 -29.99 2.58
N GLY A 280 -13.55 -29.40 1.55
CA GLY A 280 -13.20 -30.06 0.30
C GLY A 280 -11.91 -29.49 -0.27
N THR A 281 -11.24 -30.24 -1.13
CA THR A 281 -9.96 -29.82 -1.71
C THR A 281 -9.95 -30.04 -3.22
N MET A 282 -9.66 -28.99 -3.99
CA MET A 282 -9.42 -29.06 -5.42
C MET A 282 -7.94 -29.37 -5.66
N LYS A 283 -7.64 -30.55 -6.21
CA LYS A 283 -6.27 -30.99 -6.52
C LYS A 283 -5.92 -30.69 -7.98
N VAL A 284 -5.54 -29.45 -8.25
CA VAL A 284 -5.01 -29.01 -9.54
C VAL A 284 -3.66 -28.30 -9.36
N PRO A 285 -2.80 -28.26 -10.39
CA PRO A 285 -1.54 -27.50 -10.37
C PRO A 285 -1.76 -26.05 -9.94
N PHE A 286 -0.80 -25.46 -9.21
CA PHE A 286 -0.99 -24.12 -8.64
C PHE A 286 -1.13 -23.03 -9.71
N GLU A 287 -0.58 -23.25 -10.92
CA GLU A 287 -0.79 -22.36 -12.07
C GLU A 287 -2.28 -22.23 -12.38
N LEU A 288 -3.02 -23.34 -12.45
CA LEU A 288 -4.47 -23.33 -12.65
C LEU A 288 -5.22 -22.79 -11.44
N ARG A 289 -4.73 -23.03 -10.22
CA ARG A 289 -5.33 -22.46 -9.00
C ARG A 289 -5.23 -20.95 -8.95
N ASN A 290 -4.15 -20.38 -9.50
CA ASN A 290 -3.96 -18.94 -9.57
C ASN A 290 -4.86 -18.26 -10.61
N ASP A 291 -5.44 -19.03 -11.53
CA ASP A 291 -6.44 -18.55 -12.48
C ASP A 291 -7.85 -18.52 -11.88
N PHE A 292 -8.06 -19.02 -10.66
CA PHE A 292 -9.36 -18.96 -9.99
C PHE A 292 -9.72 -17.51 -9.64
N ALA A 293 -10.80 -17.01 -10.24
CA ALA A 293 -11.37 -15.70 -9.96
C ALA A 293 -12.57 -15.79 -9.00
N SER A 294 -13.31 -16.90 -9.02
CA SER A 294 -14.41 -17.14 -8.09
C SER A 294 -14.67 -18.63 -7.84
N ILE A 295 -15.21 -18.95 -6.68
CA ILE A 295 -15.72 -20.27 -6.32
C ILE A 295 -17.22 -20.16 -6.11
N ALA A 296 -18.01 -21.11 -6.64
CA ALA A 296 -19.45 -21.17 -6.40
C ALA A 296 -19.91 -22.58 -6.04
N LEU A 297 -20.88 -22.68 -5.13
CA LEU A 297 -21.57 -23.94 -4.83
C LEU A 297 -22.68 -24.21 -5.86
N ASP A 298 -22.71 -25.42 -6.41
CA ASP A 298 -23.73 -25.83 -7.36
C ASP A 298 -25.12 -25.89 -6.71
N GLY A 299 -26.13 -25.35 -7.39
CA GLY A 299 -27.52 -25.36 -6.94
C GLY A 299 -27.90 -24.30 -5.91
N GLU A 300 -26.92 -23.52 -5.43
CA GLU A 300 -27.14 -22.44 -4.46
C GLU A 300 -27.12 -21.08 -5.17
N HIS A 301 -28.27 -20.39 -5.21
CA HIS A 301 -28.44 -19.14 -5.96
C HIS A 301 -28.42 -17.89 -5.06
N GLN A 302 -27.50 -17.86 -4.10
CA GLN A 302 -27.41 -16.83 -3.06
C GLN A 302 -25.96 -16.33 -2.92
N ALA A 303 -25.75 -15.10 -2.44
CA ALA A 303 -24.43 -14.46 -2.55
C ALA A 303 -23.35 -15.11 -1.66
N GLY A 304 -23.71 -15.62 -0.49
CA GLY A 304 -22.83 -16.40 0.39
C GLY A 304 -22.41 -17.77 -0.16
N ALA A 305 -23.01 -18.26 -1.25
CA ALA A 305 -22.58 -19.48 -1.95
C ALA A 305 -21.46 -19.21 -2.97
N VAL A 306 -21.16 -17.93 -3.23
CA VAL A 306 -20.12 -17.48 -4.14
C VAL A 306 -19.04 -16.76 -3.35
N ARG A 307 -17.79 -17.13 -3.60
CA ARG A 307 -16.62 -16.43 -3.04
C ARG A 307 -15.75 -15.92 -4.17
N VAL A 308 -15.65 -14.59 -4.27
CA VAL A 308 -14.73 -13.94 -5.20
C VAL A 308 -13.33 -14.00 -4.60
N LEU A 309 -12.35 -14.31 -5.44
CA LEU A 309 -10.95 -14.41 -5.06
C LEU A 309 -10.17 -13.22 -5.63
N ASP A 310 -9.17 -12.78 -4.89
CA ASP A 310 -8.28 -11.69 -5.27
C ASP A 310 -6.82 -12.17 -5.34
N GLU A 311 -5.90 -11.22 -5.52
CA GLU A 311 -4.46 -11.52 -5.55
C GLU A 311 -3.94 -12.16 -4.26
N SER A 312 -4.57 -11.93 -3.11
CA SER A 312 -4.17 -12.55 -1.83
C SER A 312 -4.44 -14.06 -1.79
N SER A 313 -5.35 -14.53 -2.63
CA SER A 313 -5.69 -15.95 -2.76
C SER A 313 -4.73 -16.72 -3.69
N LYS A 314 -3.84 -16.00 -4.40
CA LYS A 314 -2.88 -16.59 -5.32
C LYS A 314 -1.61 -17.00 -4.60
N ARG A 315 -1.05 -18.14 -4.99
CA ARG A 315 0.22 -18.65 -4.48
C ARG A 315 1.31 -18.39 -5.50
N ARG A 316 2.34 -17.65 -5.12
CA ARG A 316 3.46 -17.31 -6.04
C ARG A 316 4.63 -18.26 -5.84
N ARG A 317 5.35 -18.53 -6.92
CA ARG A 317 6.62 -19.27 -6.86
C ARG A 317 7.75 -18.33 -6.47
N VAL A 318 8.51 -18.70 -5.45
CA VAL A 318 9.64 -17.92 -4.92
C VAL A 318 10.90 -18.79 -4.96
N GLY A 319 11.91 -18.33 -5.70
CA GLY A 319 13.21 -18.97 -5.75
C GLY A 319 14.07 -18.58 -4.54
N LEU A 320 14.65 -19.55 -3.85
CA LEU A 320 15.57 -19.32 -2.74
C LEU A 320 16.98 -19.74 -3.14
N LEU A 321 17.95 -18.87 -2.86
CA LEU A 321 19.35 -19.08 -3.23
C LEU A 321 20.28 -18.63 -2.10
N SER A 322 21.29 -19.43 -1.80
CA SER A 322 22.40 -19.05 -0.91
C SER A 322 23.69 -19.70 -1.39
N GLN A 323 24.82 -19.03 -1.17
CA GLN A 323 26.16 -19.58 -1.43
C GLN A 323 26.77 -20.27 -0.19
N ALA A 324 26.09 -20.25 0.96
CA ALA A 324 26.56 -20.98 2.12
C ALA A 324 26.15 -22.46 1.97
N GLU A 325 27.12 -23.37 2.08
CA GLU A 325 26.79 -24.77 2.29
C GLU A 325 26.04 -24.88 3.61
N ALA A 326 24.79 -25.33 3.55
CA ALA A 326 24.05 -25.64 4.77
C ALA A 326 24.68 -26.89 5.38
N ASP A 327 25.21 -26.79 6.60
CA ASP A 327 25.50 -27.99 7.37
C ASP A 327 24.15 -28.66 7.66
N GLN A 328 23.85 -29.78 6.99
CA GLN A 328 22.60 -30.52 7.17
C GLN A 328 22.40 -30.92 8.64
N ALA A 329 23.47 -30.97 9.44
CA ALA A 329 23.43 -31.23 10.87
C ALA A 329 22.92 -30.04 11.71
N GLN A 330 22.98 -28.79 11.22
CA GLN A 330 22.58 -27.59 11.95
C GLN A 330 21.65 -26.67 11.13
N PRO A 331 20.38 -27.07 10.93
CA PRO A 331 19.43 -26.33 10.08
C PRO A 331 19.21 -24.87 10.49
N LEU A 332 19.30 -24.56 11.80
CA LEU A 332 19.10 -23.20 12.33
C LEU A 332 20.19 -22.21 11.89
N LEU A 333 21.37 -22.70 11.48
CA LEU A 333 22.45 -21.86 10.97
C LEU A 333 22.36 -21.62 9.46
N SER A 334 21.44 -22.30 8.77
CA SER A 334 21.22 -22.08 7.34
C SER A 334 20.67 -20.68 7.10
N PRO A 335 21.27 -19.87 6.21
CA PRO A 335 20.76 -18.54 5.87
C PRO A 335 19.33 -18.55 5.31
N LEU A 336 18.89 -19.68 4.74
CA LEU A 336 17.55 -19.84 4.18
C LEU A 336 16.51 -20.35 5.17
N TYR A 337 16.88 -20.84 6.35
CA TYR A 337 15.95 -21.50 7.27
C TYR A 337 14.78 -20.61 7.69
N TYR A 338 15.07 -19.39 8.17
CA TYR A 338 14.04 -18.45 8.60
C TYR A 338 13.25 -17.87 7.43
N ILE A 339 13.90 -17.65 6.28
CA ILE A 339 13.24 -17.21 5.04
C ILE A 339 12.22 -18.25 4.58
N ARG A 340 12.62 -19.53 4.56
CA ARG A 340 11.74 -20.65 4.22
C ARG A 340 10.54 -20.72 5.14
N ARG A 341 10.76 -20.67 6.46
CA ARG A 341 9.67 -20.74 7.45
C ARG A 341 8.69 -19.56 7.36
N ALA A 342 9.19 -18.36 7.03
CA ALA A 342 8.36 -17.18 6.84
C ALA A 342 7.49 -17.26 5.57
N LEU A 343 8.00 -17.84 4.48
CA LEU A 343 7.33 -17.83 3.18
C LEU A 343 6.54 -19.10 2.87
N GLN A 344 6.90 -20.24 3.45
CA GLN A 344 6.27 -21.54 3.20
C GLN A 344 4.73 -21.55 3.34
N PRO A 345 4.10 -20.78 4.26
CA PRO A 345 2.64 -20.71 4.30
C PRO A 345 2.02 -20.06 3.06
N PHE A 346 2.73 -19.11 2.44
CA PHE A 346 2.18 -18.17 1.45
C PHE A 346 2.68 -18.41 0.01
N ALA A 347 3.79 -19.12 -0.16
CA ALA A 347 4.47 -19.27 -1.45
C ALA A 347 4.88 -20.71 -1.73
N ASP A 348 4.98 -21.06 -3.01
CA ASP A 348 5.65 -22.28 -3.47
C ASP A 348 7.15 -22.00 -3.56
N LEU A 349 7.95 -22.70 -2.76
CA LEU A 349 9.38 -22.43 -2.61
C LEU A 349 10.17 -23.38 -3.50
N VAL A 350 11.03 -22.81 -4.34
CA VAL A 350 11.89 -23.59 -5.24
C VAL A 350 13.36 -23.29 -4.94
N GLU A 351 14.14 -24.35 -4.81
CA GLU A 351 15.57 -24.31 -4.54
C GLU A 351 16.32 -25.05 -5.67
N PRO A 352 17.48 -24.54 -6.12
CA PRO A 352 18.27 -25.20 -7.15
C PRO A 352 18.92 -26.47 -6.59
N SER A 353 19.24 -27.43 -7.48
CA SER A 353 19.93 -28.65 -7.10
C SER A 353 21.44 -28.49 -6.96
N SER A 354 22.01 -27.42 -7.52
CA SER A 354 23.43 -27.06 -7.45
C SER A 354 23.62 -25.82 -6.59
N ALA A 355 24.75 -25.75 -5.87
CA ALA A 355 25.19 -24.56 -5.16
C ALA A 355 25.99 -23.59 -6.07
N ASP A 356 26.40 -24.04 -7.26
CA ASP A 356 27.08 -23.18 -8.23
C ASP A 356 26.09 -22.20 -8.86
N LEU A 357 26.36 -20.90 -8.70
CA LEU A 357 25.53 -19.82 -9.23
C LEU A 357 25.36 -19.87 -10.76
N ALA A 358 26.36 -20.37 -11.48
CA ALA A 358 26.31 -20.48 -12.94
C ALA A 358 25.21 -21.46 -13.41
N ASP A 359 24.91 -22.47 -12.60
CA ASP A 359 23.85 -23.45 -12.88
C ASP A 359 22.55 -23.12 -12.14
N ALA A 360 22.66 -22.68 -10.88
CA ALA A 360 21.54 -22.45 -9.98
C ALA A 360 20.62 -21.32 -10.45
N ILE A 361 21.18 -20.20 -10.94
CA ILE A 361 20.39 -19.05 -11.40
C ILE A 361 19.55 -19.43 -12.65
N PRO A 362 20.12 -20.02 -13.71
CA PRO A 362 19.32 -20.55 -14.83
C PRO A 362 18.23 -21.53 -14.41
N GLN A 363 18.55 -22.50 -13.53
CA GLN A 363 17.57 -23.48 -13.05
C GLN A 363 16.38 -22.83 -12.34
N LEU A 364 16.63 -21.79 -11.54
CA LEU A 364 15.57 -21.02 -10.90
C LEU A 364 14.77 -20.22 -11.93
N LEU A 365 15.42 -19.52 -12.85
CA LEU A 365 14.75 -18.69 -13.87
C LEU A 365 13.86 -19.53 -14.81
N ASP A 366 14.29 -20.73 -15.18
CA ASP A 366 13.53 -21.62 -16.07
C ASP A 366 12.21 -22.10 -15.40
N GLN A 367 12.14 -22.09 -14.07
CA GLN A 367 10.91 -22.34 -13.31
C GLN A 367 9.98 -21.12 -13.20
N LYS A 368 10.34 -19.97 -13.79
CA LYS A 368 9.54 -18.74 -13.84
C LYS A 368 9.03 -18.26 -12.46
N PRO A 369 9.91 -18.08 -11.47
CA PRO A 369 9.52 -17.53 -10.18
C PRO A 369 9.07 -16.07 -10.33
N ALA A 370 8.13 -15.66 -9.47
CA ALA A 370 7.73 -14.25 -9.36
C ALA A 370 8.75 -13.44 -8.54
N MET A 371 9.47 -14.10 -7.64
CA MET A 371 10.48 -13.50 -6.78
C MET A 371 11.67 -14.45 -6.62
N ILE A 372 12.88 -13.89 -6.56
CA ILE A 372 14.09 -14.61 -6.18
C ILE A 372 14.66 -13.94 -4.94
N ILE A 373 14.97 -14.73 -3.92
CA ILE A 373 15.58 -14.28 -2.68
C ILE A 373 16.97 -14.88 -2.56
N MET A 374 17.95 -14.01 -2.42
CA MET A 374 19.36 -14.36 -2.27
C MET A 374 19.83 -14.07 -0.85
N ALA A 375 20.17 -15.11 -0.10
CA ALA A 375 20.72 -15.00 1.25
C ALA A 375 22.25 -14.90 1.21
N ASP A 376 22.77 -13.67 1.37
CA ASP A 376 24.19 -13.31 1.34
C ASP A 376 24.97 -13.90 0.15
N VAL A 377 24.45 -13.68 -1.05
CA VAL A 377 25.11 -14.05 -2.31
C VAL A 377 25.97 -12.89 -2.79
N GLY A 378 27.26 -13.15 -2.98
CA GLY A 378 28.25 -12.18 -3.44
C GLY A 378 28.17 -11.87 -4.94
N THR A 379 29.30 -11.99 -5.63
CA THR A 379 29.42 -11.65 -7.05
C THR A 379 28.63 -12.65 -7.90
N ILE A 380 27.76 -12.13 -8.78
CA ILE A 380 27.01 -12.95 -9.73
C ILE A 380 27.88 -13.19 -10.97
N PRO A 381 28.02 -14.45 -11.45
CA PRO A 381 28.82 -14.74 -12.63
C PRO A 381 28.34 -13.99 -13.87
N ALA A 382 29.28 -13.42 -14.64
CA ALA A 382 28.96 -12.60 -15.82
C ALA A 382 28.09 -13.32 -16.86
N GLN A 383 28.23 -14.65 -16.98
CA GLN A 383 27.49 -15.48 -17.92
C GLN A 383 25.97 -15.52 -17.65
N VAL A 384 25.57 -15.43 -16.38
CA VAL A 384 24.14 -15.52 -15.97
C VAL A 384 23.56 -14.18 -15.52
N ARG A 385 24.42 -13.19 -15.25
CA ARG A 385 24.03 -11.85 -14.81
C ARG A 385 22.99 -11.22 -15.73
N GLN A 386 23.21 -11.26 -17.04
CA GLN A 386 22.29 -10.62 -17.98
C GLN A 386 20.89 -11.23 -17.94
N ARG A 387 20.77 -12.57 -17.88
CA ARG A 387 19.45 -13.24 -17.76
C ARG A 387 18.71 -12.82 -16.49
N LEU A 388 19.42 -12.61 -15.39
CA LEU A 388 18.82 -12.16 -14.13
C LEU A 388 18.36 -10.69 -14.24
N VAL A 389 19.18 -9.81 -14.81
CA VAL A 389 18.82 -8.40 -15.06
C VAL A 389 17.59 -8.32 -15.97
N ASP A 390 17.56 -9.09 -17.07
CA ASP A 390 16.42 -9.14 -17.98
C ASP A 390 15.15 -9.63 -17.28
N TRP A 391 15.26 -10.61 -16.37
CA TRP A 391 14.12 -11.09 -15.59
C TRP A 391 13.57 -10.02 -14.63
N VAL A 392 14.45 -9.27 -13.94
CA VAL A 392 14.03 -8.14 -13.08
C VAL A 392 13.34 -7.07 -13.93
N ASN A 393 13.92 -6.69 -15.07
CA ASN A 393 13.35 -5.68 -15.98
C ASN A 393 11.98 -6.11 -16.56
N ASN A 394 11.73 -7.40 -16.68
CA ASN A 394 10.43 -7.96 -17.09
C ASN A 394 9.42 -8.11 -15.93
N GLY A 395 9.69 -7.51 -14.76
CA GLY A 395 8.79 -7.45 -13.61
C GLY A 395 9.06 -8.47 -12.51
N GLY A 396 10.18 -9.20 -12.56
CA GLY A 396 10.62 -10.08 -11.49
C GLY A 396 11.14 -9.32 -10.27
N THR A 397 10.82 -9.80 -9.06
CA THR A 397 11.28 -9.15 -7.81
C THR A 397 12.51 -9.83 -7.25
N LEU A 398 13.66 -9.16 -7.26
CA LEU A 398 14.89 -9.65 -6.63
C LEU A 398 15.05 -9.08 -5.21
N VAL A 399 15.13 -9.95 -4.21
CA VAL A 399 15.46 -9.58 -2.83
C VAL A 399 16.85 -10.10 -2.49
N ARG A 400 17.78 -9.22 -2.14
CA ARG A 400 19.13 -9.59 -1.74
C ARG A 400 19.36 -9.23 -0.29
N PHE A 401 19.59 -10.22 0.57
CA PHE A 401 20.02 -9.98 1.94
C PHE A 401 21.51 -9.65 1.93
N ALA A 402 21.85 -8.45 2.38
CA ALA A 402 23.24 -7.98 2.46
C ALA A 402 23.94 -8.53 3.71
N GLY A 403 24.85 -9.49 3.50
CA GLY A 403 25.82 -9.92 4.50
C GLY A 403 27.24 -9.57 4.08
N SER A 404 28.22 -10.26 4.65
CA SER A 404 29.64 -9.98 4.42
C SER A 404 30.08 -10.32 3.00
N ARG A 405 29.46 -11.32 2.36
CA ARG A 405 29.80 -11.72 1.00
C ARG A 405 29.30 -10.69 -0.02
N LEU A 406 28.05 -10.24 0.11
CA LEU A 406 27.51 -9.20 -0.77
C LEU A 406 28.25 -7.87 -0.61
N ALA A 407 28.56 -7.46 0.62
CA ALA A 407 29.31 -6.23 0.87
C ALA A 407 30.76 -6.28 0.32
N ALA A 408 31.37 -7.47 0.25
CA ALA A 408 32.72 -7.67 -0.28
C ALA A 408 32.77 -7.84 -1.81
N ALA A 409 31.67 -8.24 -2.43
CA ALA A 409 31.56 -8.60 -3.85
C ALA A 409 31.64 -7.43 -4.85
N GLY A 410 31.73 -6.19 -4.35
CA GLY A 410 31.61 -4.98 -5.16
C GLY A 410 30.16 -4.59 -5.42
N ASN A 411 29.93 -3.32 -5.80
CA ASN A 411 28.60 -2.81 -6.08
C ASN A 411 28.13 -3.23 -7.48
N ASP A 412 26.87 -3.66 -7.57
CA ASP A 412 26.19 -4.01 -8.82
C ASP A 412 25.04 -3.01 -9.05
N ASP A 413 25.30 -1.98 -9.86
CA ASP A 413 24.36 -0.87 -10.07
C ASP A 413 23.03 -1.32 -10.75
N ASP A 414 22.99 -2.48 -11.41
CA ASP A 414 21.78 -3.00 -12.07
C ASP A 414 20.92 -3.85 -11.12
N LEU A 415 21.55 -4.52 -10.14
CA LEU A 415 20.89 -5.50 -9.26
C LEU A 415 20.84 -5.07 -7.78
N LEU A 416 21.34 -3.88 -7.46
CA LEU A 416 21.21 -3.27 -6.15
C LEU A 416 20.63 -1.86 -6.26
N PRO A 417 19.63 -1.52 -5.42
CA PRO A 417 19.06 -0.19 -5.42
C PRO A 417 20.03 0.84 -4.82
N VAL A 418 21.05 0.44 -4.08
CA VAL A 418 22.03 1.35 -3.46
C VAL A 418 23.41 0.71 -3.50
N ARG A 419 24.44 1.57 -3.57
CA ARG A 419 25.82 1.13 -3.35
C ARG A 419 26.02 0.82 -1.88
N LEU A 420 26.62 -0.33 -1.58
CA LEU A 420 26.98 -0.77 -0.24
C LEU A 420 28.40 -0.32 0.09
N ARG A 421 28.64 0.03 1.36
CA ARG A 421 29.98 0.30 1.89
C ARG A 421 30.70 -1.01 2.17
N SER A 422 32.01 -1.00 1.97
CA SER A 422 32.88 -2.07 2.43
C SER A 422 32.97 -2.04 3.97
N GLY A 423 32.49 -3.10 4.63
CA GLY A 423 32.53 -3.25 6.08
C GLY A 423 31.15 -3.18 6.75
N GLU A 424 31.06 -3.71 7.97
CA GLU A 424 29.83 -3.80 8.74
C GLU A 424 29.84 -2.86 9.96
N ARG A 425 28.68 -2.34 10.32
CA ARG A 425 28.44 -1.69 11.62
C ARG A 425 27.97 -2.77 12.59
N ALA A 426 28.84 -3.19 13.51
CA ALA A 426 28.56 -4.25 14.48
C ALA A 426 28.67 -3.76 15.92
N LEU A 427 27.85 -4.31 16.83
CA LEU A 427 27.91 -4.11 18.28
C LEU A 427 29.31 -4.46 18.82
N GLY A 428 29.97 -3.53 19.54
CA GLY A 428 31.35 -3.65 20.04
C GLY A 428 32.48 -3.19 19.10
N GLY A 429 32.18 -2.70 17.88
CA GLY A 429 33.13 -2.12 16.94
C GLY A 429 33.26 -0.58 16.96
N ALA A 430 34.13 -0.03 16.12
CA ALA A 430 34.46 1.42 16.02
C ALA A 430 33.28 2.38 15.78
N LEU A 431 32.14 1.82 15.38
CA LEU A 431 30.89 2.52 15.00
C LEU A 431 29.68 2.02 15.80
N SER A 432 29.92 1.36 16.94
CA SER A 432 28.95 0.45 17.53
C SER A 432 28.03 1.05 18.59
N TRP A 433 26.81 0.52 18.58
CA TRP A 433 25.86 0.63 19.67
C TRP A 433 26.35 -0.03 20.95
N THR A 434 25.96 0.54 22.10
CA THR A 434 26.03 -0.14 23.41
C THR A 434 24.83 -1.06 23.64
N THR A 435 23.75 -0.89 22.87
CA THR A 435 22.47 -1.59 23.01
C THR A 435 21.91 -1.94 21.61
N PRO A 436 21.42 -3.18 21.36
CA PRO A 436 20.77 -3.53 20.09
C PRO A 436 19.64 -2.55 19.72
N GLN A 437 19.54 -2.17 18.44
CA GLN A 437 18.59 -1.14 18.01
C GLN A 437 17.27 -1.74 17.53
N PRO A 438 16.12 -1.21 17.97
CA PRO A 438 14.83 -1.59 17.41
C PRO A 438 14.57 -0.93 16.05
N VAL A 439 13.64 -1.49 15.29
CA VAL A 439 13.11 -0.91 14.05
C VAL A 439 12.12 0.21 14.41
N THR A 440 12.16 1.34 13.72
CA THR A 440 11.21 2.45 13.93
C THR A 440 9.87 2.19 13.26
N GLU A 441 8.90 3.08 13.49
CA GLU A 441 7.71 3.14 12.65
C GLU A 441 8.08 3.21 11.17
N PHE A 442 7.32 2.48 10.34
CA PHE A 442 7.53 2.46 8.90
C PHE A 442 6.99 3.74 8.25
N PRO A 443 7.63 4.24 7.17
CA PRO A 443 7.13 5.39 6.43
C PRO A 443 5.73 5.15 5.86
N LYS A 444 4.87 6.16 5.90
CA LYS A 444 3.49 6.10 5.37
C LYS A 444 3.41 5.90 3.85
N ASN A 445 4.52 6.05 3.15
CA ASN A 445 4.63 6.04 1.68
C ASN A 445 5.47 4.85 1.16
N GLY A 446 5.49 3.72 1.88
CA GLY A 446 6.26 2.53 1.50
C GLY A 446 5.47 1.23 1.60
N PRO A 447 6.06 0.09 1.19
CA PRO A 447 5.42 -1.23 1.23
C PRO A 447 5.09 -1.74 2.64
N PHE A 448 5.59 -1.07 3.69
CA PHE A 448 5.36 -1.41 5.09
C PHE A 448 4.45 -0.40 5.84
N ALA A 449 3.82 0.54 5.13
CA ALA A 449 3.11 1.68 5.74
C ALA A 449 2.03 1.32 6.78
N ASP A 450 1.36 0.18 6.61
CA ASP A 450 0.28 -0.28 7.50
C ASP A 450 0.72 -1.40 8.47
N LEU A 451 2.02 -1.70 8.51
CA LEU A 451 2.57 -2.71 9.42
C LEU A 451 3.04 -2.05 10.72
N ALA A 452 2.83 -2.75 11.84
CA ALA A 452 3.49 -2.39 13.08
C ALA A 452 4.94 -2.90 13.05
N PRO A 453 5.94 -2.08 13.40
CA PRO A 453 7.32 -2.55 13.52
C PRO A 453 7.41 -3.62 14.63
N PRO A 454 8.19 -4.70 14.42
CA PRO A 454 8.35 -5.75 15.42
C PRO A 454 9.09 -5.21 16.64
N THR A 455 8.52 -5.39 17.84
CA THR A 455 9.09 -4.84 19.10
C THR A 455 10.10 -5.78 19.74
N GLU A 456 10.03 -7.07 19.40
CA GLU A 456 10.86 -8.15 19.88
C GLU A 456 12.14 -8.35 19.05
N VAL A 457 12.26 -7.69 17.89
CA VAL A 457 13.42 -7.79 17.01
C VAL A 457 14.36 -6.61 17.24
N THR A 458 15.62 -6.92 17.53
CA THR A 458 16.67 -5.91 17.64
C THR A 458 17.83 -6.23 16.69
N VAL A 459 18.44 -5.17 16.15
CA VAL A 459 19.54 -5.27 15.20
C VAL A 459 20.85 -4.97 15.91
N SER A 460 21.77 -5.93 15.85
CA SER A 460 23.11 -5.82 16.44
C SER A 460 24.22 -5.65 15.39
N ARG A 461 23.92 -5.95 14.12
CA ARG A 461 24.85 -5.81 12.98
C ARG A 461 24.09 -5.30 11.75
N GLN A 462 24.68 -4.35 11.04
CA GLN A 462 24.11 -3.74 9.85
C GLN A 462 25.18 -3.49 8.78
N VAL A 463 24.91 -3.90 7.54
CA VAL A 463 25.66 -3.44 6.35
C VAL A 463 25.11 -2.08 5.94
N LEU A 464 25.99 -1.09 5.74
CA LEU A 464 25.59 0.28 5.43
C LEU A 464 25.63 0.58 3.93
N ALA A 465 24.65 1.35 3.46
CA ALA A 465 24.71 1.95 2.14
C ALA A 465 25.68 3.16 2.11
N GLU A 466 26.26 3.43 0.94
CA GLU A 466 26.92 4.69 0.64
C GLU A 466 25.88 5.82 0.71
N PRO A 467 26.21 6.94 1.38
CA PRO A 467 25.24 8.01 1.57
C PRO A 467 25.05 8.77 0.26
N THR A 468 23.82 8.76 -0.27
CA THR A 468 23.41 9.53 -1.45
C THR A 468 22.21 10.42 -1.13
N PRO A 469 21.95 11.51 -1.89
CA PRO A 469 20.83 12.42 -1.63
C PRO A 469 19.45 11.74 -1.62
N ASP A 470 19.30 10.67 -2.42
CA ASP A 470 18.08 9.90 -2.61
C ASP A 470 17.98 8.67 -1.68
N ILE A 471 18.92 8.49 -0.75
CA ILE A 471 18.95 7.32 0.13
C ILE A 471 17.66 7.15 0.93
N VAL A 472 17.02 8.26 1.31
CA VAL A 472 15.76 8.27 2.05
C VAL A 472 14.63 7.68 1.21
N GLU A 473 14.56 8.01 -0.07
CA GLU A 473 13.55 7.49 -1.00
C GLU A 473 13.75 6.00 -1.30
N ARG A 474 15.01 5.54 -1.22
CA ARG A 474 15.39 4.13 -1.41
C ARG A 474 15.34 3.30 -0.12
N THR A 475 14.81 3.84 0.98
CA THR A 475 14.77 3.18 2.29
C THR A 475 13.33 2.88 2.71
N TRP A 476 13.00 1.61 2.97
CA TRP A 476 11.67 1.19 3.46
C TRP A 476 11.59 1.07 4.99
N ALA A 477 12.71 0.97 5.69
CA ALA A 477 12.76 0.82 7.15
C ALA A 477 14.04 1.43 7.74
N THR A 478 13.93 2.02 8.93
CA THR A 478 15.04 2.65 9.66
C THR A 478 15.17 2.10 11.07
N LEU A 479 16.37 2.19 11.65
CA LEU A 479 16.61 1.86 13.06
C LEU A 479 16.40 3.09 13.95
N ALA A 480 16.04 2.87 15.20
CA ALA A 480 15.67 3.94 16.15
C ALA A 480 16.78 4.93 16.47
N ASP A 481 18.05 4.59 16.22
CA ASP A 481 19.14 5.53 16.46
C ASP A 481 19.18 6.65 15.43
N GLY A 482 18.72 6.43 14.20
CA GLY A 482 18.51 7.45 13.16
C GLY A 482 19.64 8.44 12.87
N THR A 483 20.80 8.40 13.55
CA THR A 483 21.57 9.62 13.78
C THR A 483 22.37 9.98 12.53
N PRO A 484 22.00 11.04 11.79
CA PRO A 484 22.84 11.55 10.73
C PRO A 484 24.14 12.03 11.36
N LEU A 485 25.28 11.84 10.69
CA LEU A 485 26.59 12.30 11.16
C LEU A 485 26.58 13.79 11.61
N VAL A 486 25.70 14.59 11.01
CA VAL A 486 25.41 15.98 11.37
C VAL A 486 25.04 16.17 12.84
N ASP A 487 24.22 15.30 13.42
CA ASP A 487 23.74 15.46 14.79
C ASP A 487 24.80 15.06 15.82
N ILE A 488 25.67 14.10 15.48
CA ILE A 488 26.86 13.78 16.27
C ILE A 488 27.81 14.99 16.31
N ILE A 489 28.03 15.65 15.17
CA ILE A 489 28.87 16.85 15.06
C ILE A 489 28.30 17.98 15.94
N LYS A 490 26.99 18.24 15.86
CA LYS A 490 26.32 19.27 16.67
C LYS A 490 26.37 18.96 18.17
N ALA A 491 26.13 17.71 18.56
CA ALA A 491 26.18 17.29 19.95
C ALA A 491 27.58 17.44 20.57
N ALA A 492 28.63 17.29 19.76
CA ALA A 492 30.02 17.56 20.17
C ALA A 492 30.36 19.07 20.24
N GLY A 493 29.40 19.97 19.98
CA GLY A 493 29.62 21.42 19.95
C GLY A 493 30.32 21.92 18.69
N ALA A 494 30.46 21.08 17.66
CA ALA A 494 31.09 21.44 16.40
C ALA A 494 30.06 21.89 15.36
N ILE A 495 30.53 22.71 14.41
CA ILE A 495 29.70 23.22 13.32
C ILE A 495 29.87 22.29 12.10
N PRO A 496 28.80 21.76 11.49
CA PRO A 496 28.89 20.96 10.28
C PRO A 496 29.23 21.82 9.05
N GLY A 497 30.08 21.30 8.17
CA GLY A 497 30.38 21.90 6.89
C GLY A 497 30.52 20.89 5.76
N ILE A 498 30.51 21.38 4.53
CA ILE A 498 30.38 20.55 3.33
C ILE A 498 31.39 20.98 2.25
N LYS A 499 31.99 20.01 1.56
CA LYS A 499 32.79 20.27 0.36
C LYS A 499 31.85 20.32 -0.86
N VAL A 500 31.89 21.40 -1.64
CA VAL A 500 30.92 21.63 -2.73
C VAL A 500 31.52 21.70 -4.13
N ASP A 501 32.85 21.75 -4.25
CA ASP A 501 33.54 21.59 -5.53
C ASP A 501 33.51 20.13 -6.02
N VAL A 502 33.48 19.92 -7.34
CA VAL A 502 33.51 18.59 -7.96
C VAL A 502 34.91 18.19 -8.48
N GLY A 503 35.94 18.94 -8.04
CA GLY A 503 37.34 18.66 -8.33
C GLY A 503 37.95 19.49 -9.46
N ALA A 504 39.29 19.47 -9.53
CA ALA A 504 40.09 20.15 -10.53
C ALA A 504 40.16 19.36 -11.84
N LYS A 505 40.05 20.06 -12.97
CA LYS A 505 40.15 19.54 -14.33
C LYS A 505 41.24 20.27 -15.11
N PRO A 506 41.83 19.66 -16.15
CA PRO A 506 42.71 20.38 -17.07
C PRO A 506 42.02 21.60 -17.68
N LEU A 507 42.69 22.75 -17.67
CA LEU A 507 42.16 23.96 -18.28
C LEU A 507 42.33 23.92 -19.80
N ALA A 508 41.22 24.03 -20.53
CA ALA A 508 41.21 23.94 -21.99
C ALA A 508 42.10 25.02 -22.64
N GLY A 509 43.04 24.58 -23.48
CA GLY A 509 43.99 25.48 -24.15
C GLY A 509 45.20 25.91 -23.30
N PHE A 510 45.31 25.46 -22.05
CA PHE A 510 46.41 25.79 -21.14
C PHE A 510 47.03 24.50 -20.56
N PRO A 511 47.94 23.82 -21.27
CA PRO A 511 48.54 22.56 -20.83
C PRO A 511 49.22 22.68 -19.46
N GLY A 512 48.89 21.77 -18.53
CA GLY A 512 49.43 21.74 -17.17
C GLY A 512 48.65 22.57 -16.15
N ASP A 513 47.87 23.57 -16.60
CA ASP A 513 46.97 24.32 -15.73
C ASP A 513 45.68 23.55 -15.44
N THR A 514 45.06 23.89 -14.32
CA THR A 514 43.78 23.30 -13.90
C THR A 514 42.74 24.34 -13.53
N ILE A 515 41.47 23.96 -13.64
CA ILE A 515 40.31 24.74 -13.18
C ILE A 515 39.40 23.83 -12.36
N THR A 516 38.95 24.32 -11.21
CA THR A 516 37.99 23.58 -10.40
C THR A 516 36.57 23.83 -10.88
N GLU A 517 35.79 22.75 -11.01
CA GLU A 517 34.39 22.77 -11.45
C GLU A 517 33.41 22.62 -10.28
N GLY A 518 32.13 22.90 -10.55
CA GLY A 518 31.02 22.67 -9.61
C GLY A 518 30.03 23.82 -9.45
N LEU A 519 30.13 24.89 -10.24
CA LEU A 519 29.24 26.05 -10.11
C LEU A 519 27.82 25.77 -10.59
N ASP A 520 27.67 24.88 -11.58
CA ASP A 520 26.37 24.54 -12.13
C ASP A 520 25.52 23.80 -11.08
N GLY A 521 24.29 24.28 -10.87
CA GLY A 521 23.37 23.78 -9.84
C GLY A 521 23.82 24.02 -8.40
N LEU A 522 24.87 24.82 -8.16
CA LEU A 522 25.42 25.02 -6.81
C LEU A 522 24.45 25.73 -5.88
N ARG A 523 23.65 26.68 -6.40
CA ARG A 523 22.67 27.44 -5.61
C ARG A 523 21.66 26.51 -4.93
N GLU A 524 21.07 25.61 -5.70
CA GLU A 524 20.08 24.64 -5.23
C GLU A 524 20.71 23.69 -4.21
N ARG A 525 21.91 23.15 -4.51
CA ARG A 525 22.63 22.29 -3.57
C ARG A 525 22.93 22.98 -2.24
N LEU A 526 23.35 24.25 -2.25
CA LEU A 526 23.64 25.02 -1.03
C LEU A 526 22.38 25.22 -0.18
N ALA A 527 21.24 25.52 -0.80
CA ALA A 527 19.96 25.62 -0.09
C ALA A 527 19.59 24.31 0.61
N ASP A 528 19.85 23.17 -0.03
CA ASP A 528 19.59 21.86 0.58
C ASP A 528 20.60 21.51 1.68
N TYR A 529 21.89 21.80 1.48
CA TYR A 529 22.90 21.60 2.53
C TYR A 529 22.62 22.43 3.78
N TYR A 530 22.09 23.65 3.62
CA TYR A 530 21.70 24.47 4.76
C TYR A 530 20.59 23.81 5.59
N LYS A 531 19.57 23.25 4.93
CA LYS A 531 18.48 22.48 5.58
C LYS A 531 19.02 21.25 6.29
N LEU A 532 20.01 20.57 5.70
CA LEU A 532 20.70 19.42 6.28
C LEU A 532 21.64 19.80 7.44
N GLY A 533 21.81 21.09 7.75
CA GLY A 533 22.53 21.57 8.92
C GLY A 533 23.96 22.07 8.67
N ALA A 534 24.42 22.10 7.42
CA ALA A 534 25.68 22.74 7.09
C ALA A 534 25.62 24.26 7.36
N ARG A 535 26.70 24.84 7.88
CA ARG A 535 26.82 26.30 8.11
C ARG A 535 28.06 26.91 7.49
N PHE A 536 28.99 26.08 7.00
CA PHE A 536 30.08 26.52 6.14
C PHE A 536 30.29 25.53 4.99
N ALA A 537 30.88 26.01 3.90
CA ALA A 537 31.25 25.21 2.74
C ALA A 537 32.73 25.36 2.43
N LYS A 538 33.25 24.47 1.60
CA LYS A 538 34.64 24.50 1.12
C LYS A 538 34.70 24.29 -0.38
N TRP A 539 35.48 25.13 -1.06
CA TRP A 539 35.85 25.00 -2.47
C TRP A 539 37.36 25.13 -2.64
N ARG A 540 37.97 24.11 -3.25
CA ARG A 540 39.43 24.06 -3.52
C ARG A 540 39.76 24.40 -4.96
N ALA A 541 40.44 25.50 -5.20
CA ALA A 541 41.17 25.76 -6.44
C ALA A 541 42.59 25.20 -6.37
N VAL A 542 43.09 24.66 -7.48
CA VAL A 542 44.41 24.05 -7.57
C VAL A 542 45.28 24.85 -8.53
N ILE A 543 46.38 25.38 -8.01
CA ILE A 543 47.35 26.19 -8.74
C ILE A 543 48.70 25.46 -8.69
N ASP A 544 49.09 24.81 -9.79
CA ASP A 544 50.37 24.09 -9.87
C ASP A 544 51.53 25.06 -10.16
N ILE A 545 52.77 24.62 -9.89
CA ILE A 545 53.99 25.34 -10.24
C ILE A 545 54.92 24.42 -11.03
N ASP A 546 55.05 24.72 -12.32
CA ASP A 546 56.04 24.14 -13.22
C ASP A 546 56.67 25.27 -14.04
N THR A 547 57.76 25.83 -13.52
CA THR A 547 58.45 26.97 -14.14
C THR A 547 58.99 26.66 -15.54
N ALA A 548 59.32 25.39 -15.82
CA ALA A 548 59.79 24.96 -17.13
C ALA A 548 58.67 24.98 -18.19
N LYS A 549 57.41 24.84 -17.76
CA LYS A 549 56.23 24.85 -18.63
C LYS A 549 55.44 26.15 -18.57
N GLY A 550 55.90 27.14 -17.81
CA GLY A 550 55.18 28.41 -17.62
C GLY A 550 53.87 28.27 -16.83
N VAL A 551 53.81 27.29 -15.91
CA VAL A 551 52.66 27.03 -15.04
C VAL A 551 52.93 27.63 -13.64
N PRO A 552 51.98 28.37 -13.05
CA PRO A 552 50.62 28.59 -13.54
C PRO A 552 50.56 29.76 -14.53
N SER A 553 49.67 29.67 -15.53
CA SER A 553 49.37 30.83 -16.38
C SER A 553 48.53 31.87 -15.64
N ALA A 554 48.63 33.14 -16.09
CA ALA A 554 47.76 34.20 -15.58
C ALA A 554 46.26 33.88 -15.78
N THR A 555 45.92 33.18 -16.86
CA THR A 555 44.55 32.73 -17.14
C THR A 555 44.08 31.73 -16.09
N SER A 556 44.90 30.74 -15.74
CA SER A 556 44.59 29.74 -14.71
C SER A 556 44.31 30.37 -13.35
N ILE A 557 45.17 31.31 -12.93
CA ILE A 557 44.95 32.10 -11.69
C ILE A 557 43.63 32.87 -11.78
N ALA A 558 43.39 33.58 -12.88
CA ALA A 558 42.19 34.40 -13.06
C ALA A 558 40.90 33.57 -13.06
N SER A 559 40.87 32.44 -13.79
CA SER A 559 39.72 31.56 -13.89
C SER A 559 39.36 30.95 -12.54
N ASN A 560 40.34 30.46 -11.78
CA ASN A 560 40.11 29.90 -10.45
C ASN A 560 39.68 30.96 -9.43
N ALA A 561 40.30 32.13 -9.44
CA ALA A 561 39.91 33.24 -8.57
C ALA A 561 38.47 33.70 -8.83
N HIS A 562 38.08 33.81 -10.10
CA HIS A 562 36.71 34.15 -10.48
C HIS A 562 35.71 33.06 -10.07
N ALA A 563 36.05 31.78 -10.22
CA ALA A 563 35.22 30.67 -9.77
C ALA A 563 35.03 30.68 -8.24
N LEU A 564 36.11 30.89 -7.48
CA LEU A 564 36.06 31.03 -6.02
C LEU A 564 35.18 32.21 -5.58
N ALA A 565 35.23 33.33 -6.30
CA ALA A 565 34.40 34.49 -5.99
C ALA A 565 32.90 34.22 -6.23
N ARG A 566 32.54 33.57 -7.35
CA ARG A 566 31.16 33.15 -7.62
C ARG A 566 30.65 32.15 -6.59
N TYR A 567 31.48 31.17 -6.23
CA TYR A 567 31.18 30.21 -5.16
C TYR A 567 30.93 30.93 -3.82
N ALA A 568 31.80 31.85 -3.42
CA ALA A 568 31.68 32.56 -2.16
C ALA A 568 30.41 33.40 -2.07
N ALA A 569 30.05 34.11 -3.16
CA ALA A 569 28.81 34.86 -3.25
C ALA A 569 27.57 33.95 -3.10
N LEU A 570 27.55 32.79 -3.78
CA LEU A 570 26.45 31.82 -3.66
C LEU A 570 26.33 31.22 -2.26
N CYS A 571 27.44 30.96 -1.58
CA CYS A 571 27.41 30.52 -0.18
C CYS A 571 26.79 31.57 0.73
N GLN A 572 27.20 32.84 0.61
CA GLN A 572 26.65 33.91 1.44
C GLN A 572 25.15 34.15 1.16
N GLU A 573 24.72 34.06 -0.09
CA GLU A 573 23.30 34.09 -0.49
C GLU A 573 22.48 33.00 0.24
N ALA A 574 23.06 31.81 0.42
CA ALA A 574 22.43 30.68 1.09
C ALA A 574 22.62 30.67 2.63
N GLY A 575 23.23 31.70 3.23
CA GLY A 575 23.50 31.75 4.67
C GLY A 575 24.61 30.77 5.13
N ILE A 576 25.54 30.42 4.23
CA ILE A 576 26.66 29.51 4.47
C ILE A 576 27.98 30.30 4.39
N VAL A 577 28.88 30.10 5.36
CA VAL A 577 30.22 30.72 5.35
C VAL A 577 31.11 30.02 4.31
N PRO A 578 31.64 30.71 3.28
CA PRO A 578 32.58 30.11 2.35
C PRO A 578 34.00 30.05 2.92
N ILE A 579 34.57 28.84 2.96
CA ILE A 579 36.01 28.63 3.03
C ILE A 579 36.55 28.68 1.60
N VAL A 580 37.42 29.65 1.33
CA VAL A 580 37.99 29.96 0.02
C VAL A 580 39.42 29.39 -0.02
N GLU A 581 39.66 28.35 -0.81
CA GLU A 581 40.94 27.60 -0.81
C GLU A 581 41.68 27.75 -2.14
N PRO A 582 42.50 28.81 -2.33
CA PRO A 582 43.41 28.96 -3.47
C PRO A 582 44.74 28.23 -3.22
N GLU A 583 44.77 26.91 -3.36
CA GLU A 583 45.96 26.13 -3.02
C GLU A 583 47.01 26.21 -4.12
N VAL A 584 48.16 26.81 -3.79
CA VAL A 584 49.38 26.68 -4.58
C VAL A 584 50.11 25.39 -4.18
N LEU A 585 50.28 24.48 -5.14
CA LEU A 585 50.82 23.15 -4.89
C LEU A 585 52.31 23.18 -4.59
N MET A 586 52.73 22.31 -3.68
CA MET A 586 54.12 22.14 -3.29
C MET A 586 54.85 21.00 -4.05
N ASP A 587 54.26 20.41 -5.09
CA ASP A 587 54.80 19.19 -5.71
C ASP A 587 55.99 19.44 -6.67
N GLY A 588 56.20 20.69 -7.09
CA GLY A 588 57.24 21.08 -8.04
C GLY A 588 58.66 21.11 -7.45
N ALA A 589 59.63 21.52 -8.28
CA ALA A 589 61.03 21.71 -7.90
C ALA A 589 61.39 23.18 -7.59
N HIS A 590 60.38 24.01 -7.35
CA HIS A 590 60.50 25.45 -7.19
C HIS A 590 61.06 25.84 -5.80
N SER A 591 61.66 27.03 -5.72
CA SER A 591 62.13 27.60 -4.46
C SER A 591 61.00 28.22 -3.63
N ILE A 592 61.23 28.42 -2.33
CA ILE A 592 60.34 29.19 -1.44
C ILE A 592 60.01 30.60 -2.00
N ASP A 593 60.94 31.24 -2.71
CA ASP A 593 60.71 32.55 -3.33
C ASP A 593 59.76 32.45 -4.53
N THR A 594 59.86 31.38 -5.31
CA THR A 594 58.93 31.12 -6.42
C THR A 594 57.52 30.85 -5.89
N CYS A 595 57.40 30.05 -4.81
CA CYS A 595 56.12 29.84 -4.14
C CYS A 595 55.54 31.17 -3.63
N TYR A 596 56.37 32.03 -3.04
CA TYR A 596 55.97 33.35 -2.56
C TYR A 596 55.35 34.21 -3.67
N GLU A 597 56.02 34.33 -4.82
CA GLU A 597 55.54 35.17 -5.94
C GLU A 597 54.25 34.62 -6.56
N VAL A 598 54.15 33.29 -6.75
CA VAL A 598 52.93 32.67 -7.29
C VAL A 598 51.76 32.80 -6.31
N SER A 599 51.98 32.57 -5.02
CA SER A 599 50.95 32.77 -3.99
C SER A 599 50.53 34.25 -3.90
N LYS A 600 51.46 35.20 -4.07
CA LYS A 600 51.16 36.65 -4.11
C LYS A 600 50.25 37.01 -5.28
N ALA A 601 50.60 36.58 -6.49
CA ALA A 601 49.77 36.79 -7.67
C ALA A 601 48.36 36.19 -7.49
N THR A 602 48.29 34.98 -6.93
CA THR A 602 47.02 34.28 -6.70
C THR A 602 46.14 34.99 -5.68
N LEU A 603 46.69 35.41 -4.53
CA LEU A 603 45.92 36.08 -3.48
C LEU A 603 45.45 37.47 -3.91
N LEU A 604 46.29 38.26 -4.60
CA LEU A 604 45.90 39.56 -5.14
C LEU A 604 44.73 39.42 -6.12
N LYS A 605 44.79 38.43 -7.02
CA LYS A 605 43.71 38.16 -7.96
C LYS A 605 42.44 37.68 -7.26
N LEU A 606 42.56 36.77 -6.29
CA LEU A 606 41.43 36.28 -5.49
C LEU A 606 40.67 37.43 -4.82
N TYR A 607 41.35 38.30 -4.08
CA TYR A 607 40.67 39.38 -3.37
C TYR A 607 40.09 40.43 -4.32
N GLY A 608 40.71 40.67 -5.46
CA GLY A 608 40.12 41.48 -6.53
C GLY A 608 38.79 40.91 -7.03
N GLU A 609 38.72 39.60 -7.28
CA GLU A 609 37.50 38.92 -7.72
C GLU A 609 36.44 38.85 -6.62
N LEU A 610 36.81 38.58 -5.36
CA LEU A 610 35.89 38.60 -4.22
C LEU A 610 35.26 39.98 -4.03
N TYR A 611 36.05 41.04 -4.16
CA TYR A 611 35.55 42.42 -4.11
C TYR A 611 34.60 42.71 -5.28
N ALA A 612 34.97 42.33 -6.51
CA ALA A 612 34.13 42.52 -7.69
C ALA A 612 32.79 41.78 -7.57
N ALA A 613 32.78 40.58 -6.98
CA ALA A 613 31.59 39.79 -6.68
C ALA A 613 30.80 40.28 -5.44
N ARG A 614 31.24 41.37 -4.79
CA ARG A 614 30.62 41.96 -3.59
C ARG A 614 30.52 40.99 -2.40
N VAL A 615 31.49 40.09 -2.28
CA VAL A 615 31.57 39.16 -1.14
C VAL A 615 31.92 39.92 0.13
N VAL A 616 31.16 39.69 1.21
CA VAL A 616 31.41 40.29 2.54
C VAL A 616 32.56 39.53 3.20
N LEU A 617 33.75 40.12 3.29
CA LEU A 617 34.96 39.42 3.73
C LEU A 617 34.90 38.97 5.20
N GLU A 618 34.17 39.70 6.04
CA GLU A 618 33.89 39.39 7.45
C GLU A 618 33.17 38.04 7.62
N GLY A 619 32.46 37.60 6.58
CA GLY A 619 31.76 36.33 6.51
C GLY A 619 32.50 35.27 5.69
N THR A 620 33.83 35.32 5.58
CA THR A 620 34.64 34.35 4.83
C THR A 620 35.75 33.73 5.69
N ILE A 621 36.32 32.61 5.26
CA ILE A 621 37.55 32.05 5.82
C ILE A 621 38.52 31.77 4.67
N LEU A 622 39.76 32.23 4.77
CA LEU A 622 40.80 31.87 3.80
C LEU A 622 41.44 30.53 4.19
N LYS A 623 41.61 29.63 3.24
CA LYS A 623 42.37 28.38 3.40
C LYS A 623 43.54 28.33 2.40
N PRO A 624 44.69 28.94 2.72
CA PRO A 624 45.83 29.00 1.83
C PRO A 624 46.85 27.88 2.15
N ASN A 625 47.79 27.67 1.23
CA ASN A 625 49.05 26.98 1.53
C ASN A 625 49.98 27.87 2.39
N MET A 626 50.92 27.23 3.08
CA MET A 626 52.09 27.93 3.64
C MET A 626 53.11 28.20 2.52
N VAL A 627 53.94 29.23 2.67
CA VAL A 627 55.00 29.55 1.70
C VAL A 627 56.22 28.69 1.99
N ILE A 628 56.44 27.67 1.16
CA ILE A 628 57.46 26.63 1.32
C ILE A 628 58.11 26.27 -0.03
N SER A 629 59.31 25.72 -0.02
CA SER A 629 59.94 25.16 -1.22
C SER A 629 59.21 23.91 -1.69
N GLY A 630 59.21 23.68 -3.00
CA GLY A 630 58.57 22.51 -3.59
C GLY A 630 59.30 21.21 -3.21
N LYS A 631 58.56 20.11 -3.06
CA LYS A 631 59.09 18.81 -2.63
C LYS A 631 60.21 18.29 -3.51
N LYS A 632 60.13 18.50 -4.83
CA LYS A 632 61.15 18.04 -5.78
C LYS A 632 62.39 18.93 -5.79
N SER A 633 62.41 20.04 -5.04
CA SER A 633 63.59 20.90 -4.92
C SER A 633 64.70 20.27 -4.07
N GLY A 634 64.36 19.27 -3.25
CA GLY A 634 65.28 18.65 -2.27
C GLY A 634 65.60 19.56 -1.07
N LYS A 635 65.02 20.76 -1.00
CA LYS A 635 65.22 21.71 0.09
C LYS A 635 64.08 21.63 1.11
N LYS A 636 64.41 21.53 2.39
CA LYS A 636 63.48 21.66 3.51
C LYS A 636 63.72 23.00 4.21
N ASP A 637 62.72 23.88 4.21
CA ASP A 637 62.83 25.19 4.85
C ASP A 637 62.60 25.09 6.37
N SER A 638 63.23 25.97 7.15
CA SER A 638 63.00 26.01 8.60
C SER A 638 61.64 26.64 8.93
N PRO A 639 60.99 26.26 10.05
CA PRO A 639 59.72 26.84 10.46
C PRO A 639 59.74 28.37 10.55
N GLU A 640 60.85 28.96 10.98
CA GLU A 640 61.04 30.40 11.09
C GLU A 640 61.05 31.07 9.71
N ALA A 641 61.72 30.47 8.73
CA ALA A 641 61.76 30.98 7.35
C ALA A 641 60.37 30.90 6.70
N VAL A 642 59.65 29.78 6.90
CA VAL A 642 58.27 29.60 6.44
C VAL A 642 57.35 30.63 7.07
N ALA A 643 57.47 30.86 8.39
CA ALA A 643 56.67 31.84 9.11
C ALA A 643 56.90 33.27 8.61
N GLN A 644 58.16 33.69 8.48
CA GLN A 644 58.52 35.02 8.00
C GLN A 644 57.97 35.28 6.59
N LYS A 645 58.16 34.34 5.66
CA LYS A 645 57.68 34.47 4.28
C LYS A 645 56.16 34.47 4.19
N THR A 646 55.49 33.57 4.90
CA THR A 646 54.03 33.45 4.90
C THR A 646 53.36 34.69 5.48
N ILE A 647 53.83 35.20 6.62
CA ILE A 647 53.26 36.40 7.24
C ILE A 647 53.56 37.65 6.41
N LYS A 648 54.77 37.78 5.85
CA LYS A 648 55.08 38.87 4.92
C LYS A 648 54.10 38.88 3.75
N LEU A 649 53.87 37.71 3.13
CA LEU A 649 52.92 37.57 2.03
C LEU A 649 51.53 38.06 2.45
N PHE A 650 51.00 37.59 3.59
CA PHE A 650 49.65 37.93 4.01
C PHE A 650 49.48 39.40 4.37
N ARG A 651 50.49 40.04 4.97
CA ARG A 651 50.49 41.50 5.22
C ARG A 651 50.44 42.31 3.92
N GLU A 652 50.93 41.77 2.81
CA GLU A 652 50.90 42.43 1.51
C GLU A 652 49.62 42.16 0.71
N THR A 653 48.90 41.06 0.98
CA THR A 653 47.82 40.61 0.09
C THR A 653 46.46 40.35 0.74
N VAL A 654 46.40 40.06 2.05
CA VAL A 654 45.16 39.67 2.72
C VAL A 654 44.53 40.90 3.39
N PRO A 655 43.25 41.24 3.12
CA PRO A 655 42.58 42.32 3.83
C PRO A 655 42.36 41.99 5.31
N VAL A 656 42.48 43.00 6.19
CA VAL A 656 42.25 42.84 7.64
C VAL A 656 40.81 42.46 8.01
N ALA A 657 39.85 42.68 7.11
CA ALA A 657 38.44 42.34 7.31
C ALA A 657 38.17 40.82 7.34
N VAL A 658 39.09 40.01 6.81
CA VAL A 658 38.97 38.54 6.88
C VAL A 658 39.08 38.11 8.35
N PRO A 659 38.13 37.35 8.93
CA PRO A 659 38.15 37.05 10.36
C PRO A 659 39.17 35.96 10.74
N GLY A 660 39.53 35.08 9.80
CA GLY A 660 40.43 33.97 10.08
C GLY A 660 41.01 33.31 8.83
N ILE A 661 42.18 32.70 9.04
CA ILE A 661 42.94 31.95 8.05
C ILE A 661 43.18 30.55 8.61
N ALA A 662 42.71 29.53 7.92
CA ALA A 662 42.81 28.13 8.32
C ALA A 662 43.70 27.36 7.34
N PHE A 663 44.99 27.21 7.65
CA PHE A 663 45.96 26.61 6.74
C PHE A 663 45.62 25.18 6.35
N LEU A 664 45.90 24.82 5.10
CA LEU A 664 46.02 23.42 4.68
C LEU A 664 47.43 22.88 5.01
N SER A 665 47.54 21.60 5.34
CA SER A 665 48.84 20.94 5.56
C SER A 665 49.53 20.58 4.24
N GLY A 666 48.74 20.40 3.16
CA GLY A 666 49.22 19.95 1.88
C GLY A 666 49.96 18.61 2.01
N GLY A 667 51.17 18.57 1.46
CA GLY A 667 52.03 17.39 1.48
C GLY A 667 52.99 17.28 2.66
N GLN A 668 52.99 18.22 3.61
CA GLN A 668 53.87 18.22 4.78
C GLN A 668 53.62 16.98 5.66
N ASP A 669 54.65 16.58 6.41
CA ASP A 669 54.52 15.59 7.46
C ASP A 669 53.78 16.17 8.68
N ASP A 670 53.21 15.30 9.52
CA ASP A 670 52.33 15.69 10.62
C ASP A 670 53.00 16.71 11.57
N GLU A 671 54.20 16.41 12.07
CA GLU A 671 54.94 17.30 12.98
C GLU A 671 55.43 18.58 12.28
N GLU A 672 55.79 18.50 11.00
CA GLU A 672 56.24 19.65 10.22
C GLU A 672 55.12 20.69 10.06
N ALA A 673 53.91 20.23 9.73
CA ALA A 673 52.74 21.10 9.62
C ALA A 673 52.40 21.78 10.97
N THR A 674 52.63 21.09 12.09
CA THR A 674 52.45 21.66 13.44
C THR A 674 53.54 22.67 13.78
N ALA A 675 54.81 22.34 13.53
CA ALA A 675 55.94 23.22 13.81
C ALA A 675 55.84 24.52 13.01
N ASN A 676 55.49 24.43 11.71
CA ASN A 676 55.31 25.59 10.85
C ASN A 676 54.14 26.48 11.31
N LEU A 677 52.99 25.87 11.66
CA LEU A 677 51.84 26.61 12.22
C LEU A 677 52.19 27.30 13.53
N ASN A 678 52.97 26.65 14.40
CA ASN A 678 53.42 27.22 15.66
C ASN A 678 54.32 28.43 15.43
N ALA A 679 55.35 28.30 14.58
CA ALA A 679 56.25 29.40 14.23
C ALA A 679 55.50 30.60 13.64
N ILE A 680 54.49 30.34 12.79
CA ILE A 680 53.60 31.36 12.24
C ILE A 680 52.85 32.12 13.34
N ASN A 681 52.34 31.44 14.38
CA ASN A 681 51.64 32.10 15.48
C ASN A 681 52.59 32.80 16.46
N VAL A 682 53.79 32.26 16.69
CA VAL A 682 54.81 32.83 17.59
C VAL A 682 55.35 34.16 17.07
N ILE A 683 55.54 34.35 15.76
CA ILE A 683 56.06 35.60 15.18
C ILE A 683 55.05 36.77 15.19
N GLY A 684 53.87 36.57 15.80
CA GLY A 684 52.80 37.56 15.92
C GLY A 684 53.13 38.76 16.84
N PRO A 685 52.14 39.66 17.09
CA PRO A 685 50.70 39.49 16.82
C PRO A 685 50.28 39.71 15.36
N HIS A 686 49.14 39.14 14.99
CA HIS A 686 48.53 39.21 13.65
C HIS A 686 47.11 39.78 13.71
N PRO A 687 46.64 40.48 12.67
CA PRO A 687 45.26 40.99 12.63
C PRO A 687 44.23 39.87 12.39
N TRP A 688 44.65 38.71 11.87
CA TRP A 688 43.81 37.55 11.60
C TRP A 688 44.01 36.47 12.66
N LYS A 689 42.96 35.69 12.94
CA LYS A 689 43.11 34.43 13.67
C LYS A 689 43.72 33.38 12.74
N LEU A 690 44.90 32.86 13.09
CA LEU A 690 45.61 31.87 12.28
C LEU A 690 45.45 30.47 12.91
N SER A 691 44.86 29.55 12.17
CA SER A 691 44.56 28.19 12.63
C SER A 691 44.74 27.18 11.49
N PHE A 692 44.16 25.99 11.62
CA PHE A 692 44.35 24.87 10.70
C PHE A 692 43.03 24.30 10.17
N SER A 693 43.07 23.81 8.94
CA SER A 693 42.02 23.01 8.30
C SER A 693 42.68 21.77 7.69
N TYR A 694 43.15 20.87 8.57
CA TYR A 694 43.96 19.71 8.20
C TYR A 694 43.11 18.46 7.94
N GLY A 695 43.45 17.75 6.87
CA GLY A 695 42.98 16.39 6.60
C GLY A 695 44.06 15.39 6.99
N ARG A 696 45.01 15.14 6.08
CA ARG A 696 46.12 14.20 6.28
C ARG A 696 46.87 14.41 7.60
N ALA A 697 47.31 15.64 7.91
CA ALA A 697 48.09 15.95 9.12
C ALA A 697 47.33 15.78 10.46
N LEU A 698 46.03 15.51 10.40
CA LEU A 698 45.19 15.17 11.55
C LEU A 698 44.85 13.67 11.59
N GLN A 699 44.71 13.04 10.42
CA GLN A 699 44.16 11.70 10.28
C GLN A 699 45.22 10.60 10.05
N ALA A 700 46.41 10.92 9.53
CA ALA A 700 47.40 9.92 9.14
C ALA A 700 47.88 9.06 10.31
N ALA A 701 48.27 9.68 11.43
CA ALA A 701 48.65 8.96 12.65
C ALA A 701 47.51 8.07 13.18
N ALA A 702 46.28 8.58 13.19
CA ALA A 702 45.11 7.83 13.65
C ALA A 702 44.79 6.62 12.75
N GLN A 703 44.85 6.80 11.42
CA GLN A 703 44.66 5.71 10.46
C GLN A 703 45.74 4.63 10.61
N LYS A 704 47.00 5.03 10.82
CA LYS A 704 48.10 4.10 11.08
C LYS A 704 47.89 3.31 12.37
N ALA A 705 47.56 3.97 13.47
CA ALA A 705 47.31 3.33 14.76
C ALA A 705 46.09 2.39 14.71
N TRP A 706 45.02 2.81 14.04
CA TRP A 706 43.81 2.01 13.88
C TRP A 706 44.01 0.79 12.98
N SER A 707 44.71 0.93 11.84
CA SER A 707 44.99 -0.16 10.90
C SER A 707 43.74 -0.93 10.42
N GLY A 708 42.56 -0.33 10.48
CA GLY A 708 41.28 -0.98 10.16
C GLY A 708 40.81 -2.05 11.16
N LYS A 709 41.46 -2.19 12.32
CA LYS A 709 41.16 -3.23 13.32
C LYS A 709 40.25 -2.68 14.41
N ALA A 710 39.15 -3.40 14.71
CA ALA A 710 38.21 -3.01 15.77
C ALA A 710 38.89 -2.94 17.16
N SER A 711 39.86 -3.82 17.44
CA SER A 711 40.64 -3.80 18.69
C SER A 711 41.47 -2.52 18.86
N ASN A 712 41.77 -1.80 17.77
CA ASN A 712 42.69 -0.67 17.77
C ASN A 712 41.96 0.68 17.76
N VAL A 713 40.64 0.70 17.94
CA VAL A 713 39.84 1.94 17.92
C VAL A 713 40.32 2.94 18.96
N ALA A 714 40.54 2.48 20.20
CA ALA A 714 41.04 3.34 21.27
C ALA A 714 42.41 3.93 20.94
N ALA A 715 43.31 3.15 20.32
CA ALA A 715 44.62 3.63 19.87
C ALA A 715 44.49 4.67 18.74
N GLY A 716 43.58 4.45 17.78
CA GLY A 716 43.27 5.42 16.73
C GLY A 716 42.70 6.73 17.28
N GLN A 717 41.78 6.65 18.24
CA GLN A 717 41.21 7.82 18.93
C GLN A 717 42.26 8.58 19.72
N ALA A 718 43.12 7.90 20.49
CA ALA A 718 44.21 8.52 21.24
C ALA A 718 45.18 9.26 20.31
N ALA A 719 45.59 8.63 19.20
CA ALA A 719 46.44 9.27 18.20
C ALA A 719 45.78 10.51 17.56
N PHE A 720 44.48 10.43 17.24
CA PHE A 720 43.73 11.58 16.71
C PHE A 720 43.66 12.74 17.72
N ILE A 721 43.31 12.44 18.98
CA ILE A 721 43.22 13.43 20.06
C ILE A 721 44.58 14.09 20.28
N HIS A 722 45.66 13.31 20.30
CA HIS A 722 47.01 13.83 20.42
C HIS A 722 47.35 14.81 19.29
N ARG A 723 47.13 14.42 18.03
CA ARG A 723 47.39 15.31 16.87
C ARG A 723 46.50 16.56 16.88
N ALA A 724 45.23 16.44 17.26
CA ALA A 724 44.33 17.59 17.41
C ALA A 724 44.83 18.56 18.50
N HIS A 725 45.30 18.03 19.64
CA HIS A 725 45.84 18.82 20.74
C HIS A 725 47.16 19.53 20.36
N MET A 726 48.08 18.85 19.67
CA MET A 726 49.32 19.47 19.20
C MET A 726 49.06 20.64 18.25
N ASN A 727 48.12 20.47 17.31
CA ASN A 727 47.73 21.55 16.40
C ASN A 727 46.97 22.69 17.11
N HIS A 728 46.17 22.38 18.14
CA HIS A 728 45.58 23.39 19.01
C HIS A 728 46.65 24.24 19.71
N LEU A 729 47.66 23.61 20.32
CA LEU A 729 48.77 24.32 20.95
C LEU A 729 49.57 25.14 19.92
N ALA A 730 49.79 24.62 18.71
CA ALA A 730 50.45 25.35 17.65
C ALA A 730 49.65 26.59 17.19
N ALA A 731 48.32 26.49 17.14
CA ALA A 731 47.45 27.65 16.87
C ALA A 731 47.51 28.72 17.97
N LEU A 732 47.89 28.33 19.20
CA LEU A 732 48.14 29.25 20.31
C LEU A 732 49.60 29.74 20.37
N GLY A 733 50.50 29.22 19.53
CA GLY A 733 51.94 29.50 19.60
C GLY A 733 52.65 28.86 20.81
N GLN A 734 52.07 27.78 21.36
CA GLN A 734 52.50 27.14 22.61
C GLN A 734 53.06 25.72 22.41
N TRP A 735 53.12 25.23 21.17
CA TRP A 735 53.64 23.89 20.89
C TRP A 735 55.16 23.83 21.06
N GLN A 736 55.64 22.69 21.53
CA GLN A 736 57.07 22.39 21.69
C GLN A 736 57.35 20.96 21.21
N PRO A 737 58.51 20.69 20.58
CA PRO A 737 58.85 19.36 20.08
C PRO A 737 58.82 18.25 21.13
N ALA A 738 59.08 18.58 22.40
CA ALA A 738 59.04 17.62 23.50
C ALA A 738 57.64 17.05 23.75
N LEU A 739 56.57 17.77 23.39
CA LEU A 739 55.19 17.36 23.62
C LEU A 739 54.74 16.22 22.68
N GLU A 740 55.39 16.05 21.53
CA GLU A 740 55.12 14.95 20.59
C GLU A 740 55.46 13.57 21.17
N LYS A 741 56.37 13.50 22.16
CA LYS A 741 56.80 12.24 22.78
C LYS A 741 55.82 11.69 23.83
N ALA A 742 54.74 12.42 24.13
CA ALA A 742 53.74 12.02 25.12
C ALA A 742 52.60 11.15 24.54
N ALA A 743 52.73 10.69 23.30
CA ALA A 743 51.72 9.93 22.54
C ALA A 743 51.78 8.41 22.78
#